data_AF-A0AB33J9I6-F1
#
_entry.id   AF-A0AB33J9I6-F1
#
_cell.length_a   1.000
_cell.length_b   1.000
_cell.length_c   1.000
_cell.angle_alpha   90.00
_cell.angle_beta   90.00
_cell.angle_gamma   90.00
#
_symmetry.space_group_name_H-M   'P 1'
#
loop_
_entity.id
_entity.type
_entity.pdbx_description
1 polymer ?
#
loop_
_entity_poly.entity_id
_entity_poly.type
_entity_poly.pdbx_seq_one_letter_code
_entity_poly.pdbx_strand_id
1 'polypeptide(L)'
;MAGLLVSATLLNAANHTLKWAKAITEVLGDGLRLTTVALEYDAPIDSASLTLKTYNVRGSEVARVYTNDRPEKSAVSKRGRYVLIALKSPMTLPSKRLLAAKAVGAAAVVQKAKVKVLGGGKVKASRDTIYTLETQNLVVDDFRQQTYKDRSTGLGLRYNLFVPRNAGQGGRLPLVLFLHDVAGVGKDLKNPLTQGNGATAWATAEWQAEHPCIVVAPQFDRVTADATYHYGDEIRACMSLVDFLKKRYQLDADRLYVVGQGMGCMSAYAMMVRRPDLFASALLVSGYWDARKLGPLAKKNLWLVSGKDDTKTMAGVAKAIEVWNEHDAMVSEMDWPLQASAAQRADEVHEMILQGSNIKHTRLVGAGERAAWRVAYDIRGIREWLFNQRLSKNIDELRTHLLNVTGKEIMLNAHRGNWHGTSENSLNAIFKSVEKGVQMVSVDVRKTKDGQLVCFSDKSLERLTTGKGLVAHKTLAELKALKMKDDRKQTTKWTVPTLREVLNYAKGRILVDIDAPSGLLDDIRDVVAETGAQSVAILPGVVRAEGNWMHKAVVDLDAPRAILRVRQALKSWPVMVELRFSKDNNSLLKHAVSLVRGHARVCFNTTEAGLAGKHVDADVSGNADLVWGDLIRQGGTVFKTNRPEQLMEYLRK
;
A
#
# COMPACT_ATOMS: atom_id res chain seq x y z
N MET A 1 22.54 -68.87 -50.17
CA MET A 1 22.96 -68.40 -48.83
C MET A 1 21.90 -67.40 -48.36
N ALA A 2 20.96 -67.74 -47.48
CA ALA A 2 21.13 -67.88 -46.02
C ALA A 2 21.82 -66.63 -45.42
N GLY A 3 21.26 -65.86 -44.50
CA GLY A 3 19.98 -65.97 -43.80
C GLY A 3 19.79 -64.78 -42.83
N LEU A 4 18.51 -64.44 -42.64
CA LEU A 4 17.85 -63.83 -41.48
C LEU A 4 18.63 -62.86 -40.57
N LEU A 5 18.18 -61.60 -40.61
CA LEU A 5 17.97 -60.79 -39.41
C LEU A 5 16.91 -61.44 -38.49
N VAL A 6 17.28 -61.69 -37.24
CA VAL A 6 16.39 -61.82 -36.05
C VAL A 6 17.04 -60.94 -34.98
N SER A 7 16.52 -59.75 -34.71
CA SER A 7 15.43 -59.42 -33.77
C SER A 7 15.77 -59.59 -32.28
N ALA A 8 15.61 -58.46 -31.59
CA ALA A 8 15.17 -58.31 -30.21
C ALA A 8 16.03 -58.93 -29.09
N THR A 9 16.98 -58.12 -28.60
CA THR A 9 17.34 -58.15 -27.18
C THR A 9 16.55 -57.05 -26.46
N LEU A 10 15.65 -57.49 -25.59
CA LEU A 10 14.84 -56.73 -24.64
C LEU A 10 15.61 -55.58 -23.96
N LEU A 11 15.38 -54.34 -24.40
CA LEU A 11 15.45 -53.21 -23.48
C LEU A 11 14.08 -53.08 -22.82
N ASN A 12 14.02 -53.52 -21.56
CA ASN A 12 12.90 -53.31 -20.64
C ASN A 12 12.26 -51.94 -20.88
N ALA A 13 11.01 -51.91 -21.32
CA ALA A 13 10.18 -50.73 -21.15
C ALA A 13 10.03 -50.53 -19.63
N ALA A 14 10.85 -49.66 -19.04
CA ALA A 14 10.76 -49.34 -17.62
C ALA A 14 9.31 -48.96 -17.31
N ASN A 15 8.65 -49.78 -16.50
CA ASN A 15 7.31 -49.48 -15.97
C ASN A 15 7.48 -48.41 -14.89
N HIS A 16 7.56 -47.15 -15.32
CA HIS A 16 7.56 -46.00 -14.44
C HIS A 16 6.25 -45.90 -13.65
N THR A 17 6.32 -45.42 -12.42
CA THR A 17 5.14 -45.31 -11.56
C THR A 17 4.96 -43.92 -10.94
N LEU A 18 3.70 -43.61 -10.62
CA LEU A 18 3.35 -42.49 -9.75
C LEU A 18 3.61 -42.93 -8.30
N LYS A 19 4.30 -42.08 -7.54
CA LYS A 19 4.78 -42.38 -6.19
C LYS A 19 3.96 -41.70 -5.10
N TRP A 20 3.52 -40.47 -5.34
CA TRP A 20 2.98 -39.63 -4.27
C TRP A 20 2.08 -38.52 -4.81
N ALA A 21 1.21 -37.99 -3.95
CA ALA A 21 0.33 -36.88 -4.26
C ALA A 21 0.13 -35.93 -3.06
N LYS A 22 0.12 -34.63 -3.33
CA LYS A 22 -0.11 -33.56 -2.35
C LYS A 22 -1.18 -32.58 -2.82
N ALA A 23 -2.05 -32.22 -1.89
CA ALA A 23 -2.99 -31.12 -2.06
C ALA A 23 -2.30 -29.79 -1.76
N ILE A 24 -2.52 -28.79 -2.61
CA ILE A 24 -2.05 -27.43 -2.41
C ILE A 24 -3.29 -26.53 -2.29
N THR A 25 -3.41 -25.85 -1.16
CA THR A 25 -4.59 -25.05 -0.82
C THR A 25 -4.21 -23.57 -0.74
N GLU A 26 -5.18 -22.72 -1.05
CA GLU A 26 -5.10 -21.27 -0.95
C GLU A 26 -6.32 -20.76 -0.19
N VAL A 27 -6.15 -19.66 0.52
CA VAL A 27 -7.26 -18.98 1.20
C VAL A 27 -7.81 -17.93 0.26
N LEU A 28 -9.02 -18.16 -0.22
CA LEU A 28 -9.77 -17.19 -1.00
C LEU A 28 -10.66 -16.36 -0.06
N GLY A 29 -11.37 -15.37 -0.61
CA GLY A 29 -12.27 -14.52 0.16
C GLY A 29 -13.37 -15.26 0.93
N ASP A 30 -13.72 -16.49 0.54
CA ASP A 30 -14.71 -17.35 1.21
C ASP A 30 -14.09 -18.58 1.91
N GLY A 31 -12.77 -18.54 2.14
CA GLY A 31 -12.04 -19.47 2.99
C GLY A 31 -11.02 -20.35 2.27
N LEU A 32 -10.50 -21.33 3.00
CA LEU A 32 -9.51 -22.27 2.49
C LEU A 32 -10.10 -23.18 1.41
N ARG A 33 -9.44 -23.22 0.25
CA ARG A 33 -9.83 -24.00 -0.92
C ARG A 33 -8.65 -24.79 -1.46
N LEU A 34 -8.92 -26.01 -1.93
CA LEU A 34 -7.99 -26.77 -2.75
C LEU A 34 -7.98 -26.19 -4.16
N THR A 35 -6.79 -25.79 -4.63
CA THR A 35 -6.63 -25.14 -5.94
C THR A 35 -5.70 -25.91 -6.87
N THR A 36 -4.81 -26.74 -6.33
CA THR A 36 -3.86 -27.50 -7.13
C THR A 36 -3.55 -28.85 -6.47
N VAL A 37 -3.38 -29.90 -7.29
CA VAL A 37 -2.83 -31.18 -6.85
C VAL A 37 -1.45 -31.37 -7.47
N ALA A 38 -0.45 -31.70 -6.67
CA ALA A 38 0.88 -32.10 -7.11
C ALA A 38 1.00 -33.61 -7.09
N LEU A 39 1.45 -34.21 -8.19
CA LEU A 39 1.74 -35.64 -8.32
C LEU A 39 3.25 -35.80 -8.51
N GLU A 40 3.86 -36.75 -7.82
CA GLU A 40 5.26 -37.12 -8.01
C GLU A 40 5.38 -38.44 -8.77
N TYR A 41 6.23 -38.44 -9.78
CA TYR A 41 6.63 -39.61 -10.53
C TYR A 41 8.07 -40.02 -10.17
N ASP A 42 8.42 -41.28 -10.41
CA ASP A 42 9.80 -41.77 -10.21
C ASP A 42 10.83 -41.22 -11.22
N ALA A 43 10.37 -40.56 -12.27
CA ALA A 43 11.20 -39.98 -13.31
C ALA A 43 10.61 -38.67 -13.86
N PRO A 44 11.43 -37.80 -14.48
CA PRO A 44 10.98 -36.56 -15.07
C PRO A 44 9.94 -36.77 -16.20
N ILE A 45 8.88 -35.98 -16.21
CA ILE A 45 7.76 -36.13 -17.15
C ILE A 45 7.95 -35.24 -18.37
N ASP A 46 7.62 -35.76 -19.56
CA ASP A 46 7.52 -34.97 -20.78
C ASP A 46 6.22 -34.17 -20.78
N SER A 47 6.34 -32.86 -20.57
CA SER A 47 5.19 -31.94 -20.51
C SER A 47 4.36 -31.92 -21.79
N ALA A 48 4.95 -32.23 -22.95
CA ALA A 48 4.21 -32.28 -24.22
C ALA A 48 3.22 -33.45 -24.28
N SER A 49 3.36 -34.45 -23.39
CA SER A 49 2.41 -35.56 -23.27
C SER A 49 1.20 -35.24 -22.38
N LEU A 50 1.19 -34.08 -21.72
CA LEU A 50 0.14 -33.68 -20.79
C LEU A 50 -0.92 -32.83 -21.50
N THR A 51 -2.18 -33.15 -21.24
CA THR A 51 -3.36 -32.42 -21.75
C THR A 51 -4.36 -32.26 -20.61
N LEU A 52 -5.35 -31.39 -20.78
CA LEU A 52 -6.43 -31.23 -19.80
C LEU A 52 -7.22 -32.53 -19.54
N LYS A 53 -7.15 -33.50 -20.46
CA LYS A 53 -7.80 -34.82 -20.35
C LYS A 53 -6.90 -35.89 -19.70
N THR A 54 -5.64 -35.57 -19.42
CA THR A 54 -4.69 -36.55 -18.86
C THR A 54 -5.10 -37.00 -17.46
N TYR A 55 -5.69 -36.10 -16.67
CA TYR A 55 -6.16 -36.38 -15.32
C TYR A 55 -7.61 -35.96 -15.15
N ASN A 56 -8.29 -36.68 -14.26
CA ASN A 56 -9.58 -36.29 -13.72
C ASN A 56 -9.43 -36.05 -12.22
N VAL A 57 -9.83 -34.88 -11.72
CA VAL A 57 -9.88 -34.59 -10.29
C VAL A 57 -11.34 -34.65 -9.85
N ARG A 58 -11.66 -35.51 -8.88
CA ARG A 58 -13.04 -35.66 -8.45
C ARG A 58 -13.56 -34.34 -7.85
N GLY A 59 -14.60 -33.78 -8.46
CA GLY A 59 -15.28 -32.57 -7.98
C GLY A 59 -14.84 -31.27 -8.67
N SER A 60 -13.85 -31.29 -9.57
CA SER A 60 -13.44 -30.09 -10.32
C SER A 60 -12.80 -30.43 -11.66
N GLU A 61 -13.00 -29.57 -12.66
CA GLU A 61 -12.33 -29.67 -13.95
C GLU A 61 -10.86 -29.23 -13.85
N VAL A 62 -10.01 -29.78 -14.72
CA VAL A 62 -8.61 -29.35 -14.85
C VAL A 62 -8.55 -28.07 -15.69
N ALA A 63 -8.10 -26.97 -15.09
CA ALA A 63 -7.83 -25.73 -15.82
C ALA A 63 -6.47 -25.75 -16.52
N ARG A 64 -5.47 -26.35 -15.87
CA ARG A 64 -4.11 -26.42 -16.40
C ARG A 64 -3.38 -27.62 -15.82
N VAL A 65 -2.55 -28.25 -16.66
CA VAL A 65 -1.62 -29.30 -16.24
C VAL A 65 -0.23 -28.97 -16.75
N TYR A 66 0.79 -29.12 -15.91
CA TYR A 66 2.17 -28.77 -16.25
C TYR A 66 3.17 -29.51 -15.36
N THR A 67 4.45 -29.47 -15.71
CA THR A 67 5.52 -30.11 -14.93
C THR A 67 6.29 -29.09 -14.10
N ASN A 68 6.93 -29.56 -13.03
CA ASN A 68 7.87 -28.77 -12.24
C ASN A 68 8.97 -29.64 -11.61
N ASP A 69 10.06 -29.01 -11.18
CA ASP A 69 11.17 -29.65 -10.44
C ASP A 69 10.90 -29.77 -8.94
N ARG A 70 9.89 -29.06 -8.44
CA ARG A 70 9.37 -29.10 -7.07
C ARG A 70 7.85 -29.26 -7.06
N PRO A 71 7.26 -29.82 -5.98
CA PRO A 71 5.81 -29.95 -5.86
C PRO A 71 5.13 -28.63 -5.48
N GLU A 72 5.38 -27.57 -6.26
CA GLU A 72 4.95 -26.20 -6.00
C GLU A 72 4.31 -25.58 -7.25
N LYS A 73 3.41 -24.61 -7.06
CA LYS A 73 2.78 -23.88 -8.17
C LYS A 73 3.83 -23.07 -8.93
N SER A 74 3.66 -22.96 -10.26
CA SER A 74 4.50 -22.13 -11.12
C SER A 74 3.70 -21.58 -12.30
N ALA A 75 3.99 -20.34 -12.69
CA ALA A 75 3.41 -19.73 -13.89
C ALA A 75 3.95 -20.38 -15.19
N VAL A 76 5.16 -20.94 -15.13
CA VAL A 76 5.87 -21.55 -16.27
C VAL A 76 6.13 -23.02 -15.98
N SER A 77 5.92 -23.89 -16.98
CA SER A 77 6.27 -25.30 -16.87
C SER A 77 7.78 -25.46 -16.79
N LYS A 78 8.28 -26.22 -15.82
CA LYS A 78 9.70 -26.55 -15.71
C LYS A 78 9.90 -28.04 -15.90
N ARG A 79 11.08 -28.43 -16.39
CA ARG A 79 11.46 -29.84 -16.48
C ARG A 79 11.53 -30.45 -15.08
N GLY A 80 10.86 -31.58 -14.86
CA GLY A 80 10.95 -32.26 -13.57
C GLY A 80 9.97 -33.42 -13.43
N ARG A 81 10.02 -34.07 -12.27
CA ARG A 81 9.24 -35.28 -11.93
C ARG A 81 7.86 -34.99 -11.36
N TYR A 82 7.56 -33.72 -11.06
CA TYR A 82 6.28 -33.33 -10.50
C TYR A 82 5.34 -32.90 -11.61
N VAL A 83 4.09 -33.35 -11.54
CA VAL A 83 2.99 -32.87 -12.37
C VAL A 83 2.01 -32.10 -11.49
N LEU A 84 1.72 -30.86 -11.87
CA LEU A 84 0.81 -29.97 -11.17
C LEU A 84 -0.50 -29.89 -11.96
N ILE A 85 -1.61 -30.11 -11.27
CA ILE A 85 -2.96 -30.08 -11.81
C ILE A 85 -3.70 -28.93 -11.15
N ALA A 86 -3.79 -27.78 -11.84
CA ALA A 86 -4.54 -26.63 -11.36
C ALA A 86 -6.04 -26.82 -11.69
N LEU A 87 -6.88 -26.54 -10.70
CA LEU A 87 -8.32 -26.74 -10.78
C LEU A 87 -9.01 -25.50 -11.35
N LYS A 88 -10.03 -25.71 -12.19
CA LYS A 88 -10.86 -24.64 -12.74
C LYS A 88 -11.78 -24.04 -11.69
N SER A 89 -12.34 -24.90 -10.84
CA SER A 89 -13.15 -24.49 -9.69
C SER A 89 -12.43 -24.92 -8.42
N PRO A 90 -11.92 -23.99 -7.59
CA PRO A 90 -11.38 -24.29 -6.28
C PRO A 90 -12.38 -25.08 -5.44
N MET A 91 -11.92 -26.13 -4.76
CA MET A 91 -12.80 -27.04 -4.01
C MET A 91 -12.73 -26.77 -2.51
N THR A 92 -13.87 -26.87 -1.82
CA THR A 92 -13.90 -26.91 -0.36
C THR A 92 -13.28 -28.20 0.13
N LEU A 93 -12.45 -28.11 1.17
CA LEU A 93 -11.83 -29.29 1.77
C LEU A 93 -12.87 -30.13 2.53
N PRO A 94 -12.76 -31.47 2.50
CA PRO A 94 -13.59 -32.33 3.33
C PRO A 94 -13.37 -32.02 4.82
N SER A 95 -14.40 -32.22 5.65
CA SER A 95 -14.26 -31.99 7.10
C SER A 95 -13.21 -32.92 7.72
N LYS A 96 -12.51 -32.47 8.77
CA LYS A 96 -11.52 -33.27 9.52
C LYS A 96 -12.07 -34.64 9.94
N ARG A 97 -13.35 -34.70 10.32
CA ARG A 97 -14.06 -35.94 10.67
C ARG A 97 -14.23 -36.88 9.47
N LEU A 98 -14.49 -36.36 8.27
CA LEU A 98 -14.63 -37.16 7.06
C LEU A 98 -13.28 -37.68 6.55
N LEU A 99 -12.21 -36.87 6.64
CA LEU A 99 -10.85 -37.27 6.30
C LEU A 99 -10.39 -38.44 7.19
N ALA A 100 -10.62 -38.33 8.51
CA ALA A 100 -10.27 -39.37 9.47
C ALA A 100 -11.13 -40.64 9.32
N ALA A 101 -12.44 -40.51 9.09
CA ALA A 101 -13.36 -41.65 9.01
C ALA A 101 -13.23 -42.46 7.71
N LYS A 102 -12.73 -41.86 6.61
CA LYS A 102 -12.64 -42.53 5.30
C LYS A 102 -11.21 -42.86 4.85
N ALA A 103 -10.18 -42.43 5.60
CA ALA A 103 -8.78 -42.48 5.15
C ALA A 103 -8.58 -41.85 3.74
N VAL A 104 -9.37 -40.81 3.43
CA VAL A 104 -9.38 -40.13 2.13
C VAL A 104 -8.55 -38.86 2.24
N GLY A 105 -7.68 -38.62 1.26
CA GLY A 105 -6.93 -37.38 1.10
C GLY A 105 -7.80 -36.16 0.80
N ALA A 106 -7.24 -34.96 0.94
CA ALA A 106 -7.89 -33.70 0.52
C ALA A 106 -8.35 -33.69 -0.95
N ALA A 107 -7.72 -34.47 -1.84
CA ALA A 107 -8.14 -34.67 -3.22
C ALA A 107 -8.11 -36.15 -3.63
N ALA A 108 -8.89 -36.47 -4.66
CA ALA A 108 -8.91 -37.78 -5.35
C ALA A 108 -8.70 -37.57 -6.86
N VAL A 109 -7.66 -38.17 -7.42
CA VAL A 109 -7.22 -37.99 -8.80
C VAL A 109 -7.18 -39.32 -9.54
N VAL A 110 -7.57 -39.35 -10.80
CA VAL A 110 -7.43 -40.51 -11.70
C VAL A 110 -6.63 -40.12 -12.93
N GLN A 111 -5.58 -40.88 -13.25
CA GLN A 111 -4.80 -40.69 -14.47
C GLN A 111 -5.48 -41.41 -15.66
N LYS A 112 -6.18 -40.65 -16.49
CA LYS A 112 -7.00 -41.15 -17.61
C LYS A 112 -6.21 -41.45 -18.88
N ALA A 113 -5.04 -40.82 -19.05
CA ALA A 113 -4.21 -41.00 -20.25
C ALA A 113 -2.80 -41.49 -19.90
N LYS A 114 -2.09 -41.97 -20.94
CA LYS A 114 -0.67 -42.33 -20.82
C LYS A 114 0.15 -41.06 -20.66
N VAL A 115 1.15 -41.11 -19.79
CA VAL A 115 2.11 -40.01 -19.56
C VAL A 115 3.49 -40.47 -20.03
N LYS A 116 4.19 -39.67 -20.84
CA LYS A 116 5.54 -39.99 -21.31
C LYS A 116 6.59 -39.50 -20.33
N VAL A 117 7.65 -40.28 -20.16
CA VAL A 117 8.81 -39.94 -19.33
C VAL A 117 9.91 -39.38 -20.23
N LEU A 118 10.59 -38.34 -19.77
CA LEU A 118 11.76 -37.78 -20.44
C LEU A 118 12.92 -38.78 -20.37
N GLY A 119 13.44 -39.18 -21.54
CA GLY A 119 14.46 -40.23 -21.65
C GLY A 119 13.91 -41.61 -22.05
N GLY A 120 12.59 -41.73 -22.25
CA GLY A 120 11.94 -42.95 -22.75
C GLY A 120 11.07 -43.63 -21.69
N GLY A 121 10.15 -44.48 -22.14
CA GLY A 121 9.17 -45.13 -21.27
C GLY A 121 7.87 -44.32 -21.09
N LYS A 122 6.91 -44.92 -20.39
CA LYS A 122 5.58 -44.33 -20.17
C LYS A 122 4.94 -44.87 -18.91
N VAL A 123 4.18 -44.01 -18.23
CA VAL A 123 3.24 -44.42 -17.18
C VAL A 123 1.89 -44.69 -17.85
N LYS A 124 1.35 -45.89 -17.68
CA LYS A 124 0.05 -46.27 -18.25
C LYS A 124 -1.08 -45.51 -17.53
N ALA A 125 -2.17 -45.25 -18.25
CA ALA A 125 -3.40 -44.82 -17.61
C ALA A 125 -3.86 -45.87 -16.58
N SER A 126 -4.45 -45.43 -15.48
CA SER A 126 -5.03 -46.33 -14.47
C SER A 126 -6.46 -45.92 -14.14
N ARG A 127 -7.27 -46.90 -13.72
CA ARG A 127 -8.58 -46.67 -13.11
C ARG A 127 -8.47 -46.43 -11.61
N ASP A 128 -7.30 -46.66 -11.03
CA ASP A 128 -7.04 -46.46 -9.60
C ASP A 128 -7.15 -44.99 -9.24
N THR A 129 -7.73 -44.75 -8.06
CA THR A 129 -7.83 -43.42 -7.50
C THR A 129 -6.61 -43.13 -6.64
N ILE A 130 -5.94 -42.03 -6.96
CA ILE A 130 -4.80 -41.50 -6.21
C ILE A 130 -5.35 -40.48 -5.22
N TYR A 131 -5.16 -40.75 -3.93
CA TYR A 131 -5.50 -39.83 -2.87
C TYR A 131 -4.28 -39.01 -2.46
N THR A 132 -4.48 -37.73 -2.18
CA THR A 132 -3.40 -36.88 -1.65
C THR A 132 -3.08 -37.29 -0.22
N LEU A 133 -1.81 -37.54 0.09
CA LEU A 133 -1.37 -37.96 1.42
C LEU A 133 -0.97 -36.76 2.30
N GLU A 134 -0.67 -35.63 1.67
CA GLU A 134 -0.25 -34.40 2.33
C GLU A 134 -1.06 -33.20 1.85
N THR A 135 -1.10 -32.15 2.68
CA THR A 135 -1.70 -30.86 2.33
C THR A 135 -0.73 -29.75 2.69
N GLN A 136 -0.43 -28.88 1.72
CA GLN A 136 0.29 -27.63 1.91
C GLN A 136 -0.69 -26.47 1.84
N ASN A 137 -0.80 -25.70 2.92
CA ASN A 137 -1.63 -24.50 2.97
C ASN A 137 -0.78 -23.27 2.69
N LEU A 138 -0.86 -22.78 1.47
CA LEU A 138 -0.11 -21.60 1.07
C LEU A 138 -0.47 -20.43 1.99
N VAL A 139 0.58 -19.73 2.46
CA VAL A 139 0.51 -18.62 3.42
C VAL A 139 0.10 -19.02 4.84
N VAL A 140 -0.93 -19.85 5.02
CA VAL A 140 -1.40 -20.28 6.36
C VAL A 140 -0.30 -20.98 7.15
N ASP A 141 0.48 -21.84 6.50
CA ASP A 141 1.55 -22.59 7.16
C ASP A 141 2.75 -21.71 7.54
N ASP A 142 2.84 -20.49 7.03
CA ASP A 142 3.88 -19.51 7.41
C ASP A 142 3.55 -18.77 8.73
N PHE A 143 2.31 -18.90 9.26
CA PHE A 143 1.93 -18.31 10.54
C PHE A 143 2.26 -19.22 11.72
N ARG A 144 2.94 -18.66 12.72
CA ARG A 144 3.22 -19.32 14.00
C ARG A 144 2.06 -19.13 14.96
N GLN A 145 1.65 -20.19 15.64
CA GLN A 145 0.64 -20.14 16.68
C GLN A 145 1.30 -19.81 18.03
N GLN A 146 0.77 -18.82 18.74
CA GLN A 146 1.28 -18.34 20.03
C GLN A 146 0.14 -18.02 21.01
N THR A 147 0.50 -17.81 22.27
CA THR A 147 -0.41 -17.37 23.33
C THR A 147 0.21 -16.20 24.07
N TYR A 148 -0.56 -15.13 24.25
CA TYR A 148 -0.19 -13.97 25.04
C TYR A 148 -1.02 -13.95 26.32
N LYS A 149 -0.37 -13.86 27.47
CA LYS A 149 -1.05 -13.71 28.76
C LYS A 149 -1.16 -12.23 29.09
N ASP A 150 -2.37 -11.70 28.99
CA ASP A 150 -2.63 -10.31 29.32
C ASP A 150 -2.57 -10.10 30.83
N ARG A 151 -1.70 -9.20 31.30
CA ARG A 151 -1.51 -8.95 32.73
C ARG A 151 -2.69 -8.20 33.36
N SER A 152 -3.44 -7.44 32.57
CA SER A 152 -4.52 -6.58 33.07
C SER A 152 -5.82 -7.33 33.30
N THR A 153 -6.11 -8.33 32.47
CA THR A 153 -7.33 -9.14 32.50
C THR A 153 -7.07 -10.57 33.00
N GLY A 154 -5.82 -11.02 33.01
CA GLY A 154 -5.45 -12.41 33.28
C GLY A 154 -5.73 -13.37 32.13
N LEU A 155 -6.34 -12.89 31.04
CA LEU A 155 -6.76 -13.69 29.89
C LEU A 155 -5.56 -14.20 29.08
N GLY A 156 -5.58 -15.49 28.72
CA GLY A 156 -4.67 -16.08 27.74
C GLY A 156 -5.23 -15.95 26.32
N LEU A 157 -4.78 -14.95 25.56
CA LEU A 157 -5.20 -14.73 24.18
C LEU A 157 -4.33 -15.56 23.23
N ARG A 158 -4.95 -16.51 22.52
CA ARG A 158 -4.27 -17.28 21.46
C ARG A 158 -4.28 -16.49 20.16
N TYR A 159 -3.19 -16.52 19.41
CA TYR A 159 -3.08 -15.77 18.16
C TYR A 159 -2.16 -16.45 17.14
N ASN A 160 -2.36 -16.09 15.88
CA ASN A 160 -1.49 -16.43 14.77
C ASN A 160 -0.58 -15.23 14.45
N LEU A 161 0.70 -15.49 14.21
CA LEU A 161 1.70 -14.47 13.94
C LEU A 161 2.51 -14.83 12.70
N PHE A 162 2.48 -13.94 11.72
CA PHE A 162 3.39 -13.95 10.60
C PHE A 162 4.49 -12.90 10.81
N VAL A 163 5.74 -13.31 10.62
CA VAL A 163 6.90 -12.40 10.64
C VAL A 163 7.67 -12.64 9.33
N PRO A 164 7.92 -11.60 8.51
CA PRO A 164 8.61 -11.78 7.24
C PRO A 164 10.04 -12.28 7.46
N ARG A 165 10.55 -13.12 6.54
CA ARG A 165 11.88 -13.75 6.67
C ARG A 165 13.02 -12.73 6.78
N ASN A 166 12.86 -11.55 6.19
CA ASN A 166 13.85 -10.47 6.20
C ASN A 166 13.64 -9.46 7.35
N ALA A 167 12.79 -9.79 8.34
CA ALA A 167 12.59 -8.95 9.51
C ALA A 167 13.92 -8.76 10.26
N GLY A 168 14.43 -7.53 10.29
CA GLY A 168 15.68 -7.15 10.94
C GLY A 168 16.80 -6.64 10.01
N GLN A 169 16.66 -6.73 8.69
CA GLN A 169 17.67 -6.24 7.73
C GLN A 169 17.50 -4.77 7.30
N GLY A 170 16.50 -4.05 7.81
CA GLY A 170 16.33 -2.62 7.53
C GLY A 170 15.00 -2.05 8.02
N GLY A 171 15.05 -1.25 9.10
CA GLY A 171 13.93 -0.42 9.57
C GLY A 171 12.87 -1.11 10.44
N ARG A 172 12.06 -0.29 11.13
CA ARG A 172 10.90 -0.73 11.92
C ARG A 172 9.74 -1.15 10.99
N LEU A 173 9.13 -2.30 11.24
CA LEU A 173 8.08 -2.87 10.39
C LEU A 173 6.67 -2.42 10.80
N PRO A 174 5.75 -2.18 9.84
CA PRO A 174 4.32 -2.07 10.10
C PRO A 174 3.71 -3.35 10.67
N LEU A 175 2.52 -3.22 11.26
CA LEU A 175 1.71 -4.35 11.69
C LEU A 175 0.27 -4.24 11.18
N VAL A 176 -0.27 -5.36 10.71
CA VAL A 176 -1.69 -5.53 10.39
C VAL A 176 -2.31 -6.48 11.41
N LEU A 177 -3.27 -6.00 12.18
CA LEU A 177 -4.10 -6.80 13.08
C LEU A 177 -5.40 -7.17 12.37
N PHE A 178 -5.61 -8.45 12.07
CA PHE A 178 -6.89 -8.95 11.55
C PHE A 178 -7.78 -9.48 12.66
N LEU A 179 -9.03 -9.01 12.68
CA LEU A 179 -10.08 -9.45 13.60
C LEU A 179 -11.16 -10.19 12.84
N HIS A 180 -11.44 -11.42 13.29
CA HIS A 180 -12.28 -12.35 12.56
C HIS A 180 -13.78 -12.22 12.87
N ASP A 181 -14.64 -12.76 12.00
CA ASP A 181 -16.09 -12.75 12.20
C ASP A 181 -16.55 -13.71 13.32
N VAL A 182 -17.79 -13.58 13.78
CA VAL A 182 -18.43 -14.48 14.76
C VAL A 182 -18.40 -15.95 14.32
N ALA A 183 -18.48 -16.25 13.02
CA ALA A 183 -18.31 -17.61 12.50
C ALA A 183 -16.91 -18.18 12.77
N GLY A 184 -15.95 -17.31 13.07
CA GLY A 184 -14.59 -17.64 13.49
C GLY A 184 -14.46 -18.10 14.95
N VAL A 185 -15.43 -17.78 15.81
CA VAL A 185 -15.37 -18.02 17.26
C VAL A 185 -15.31 -19.50 17.56
N GLY A 186 -14.41 -19.88 18.47
CA GLY A 186 -14.27 -21.26 18.93
C GLY A 186 -12.84 -21.67 19.23
N LYS A 187 -12.60 -22.99 19.25
CA LYS A 187 -11.33 -23.55 19.71
C LYS A 187 -10.28 -23.75 18.61
N ASP A 188 -10.66 -23.75 17.33
CA ASP A 188 -9.70 -23.93 16.22
C ASP A 188 -8.85 -22.66 16.06
N LEU A 189 -7.58 -22.76 16.45
CA LEU A 189 -6.65 -21.63 16.45
C LEU A 189 -6.36 -21.09 15.04
N LYS A 190 -6.48 -21.92 13.99
CA LYS A 190 -6.21 -21.49 12.61
C LYS A 190 -7.43 -20.88 11.91
N ASN A 191 -8.60 -20.84 12.55
CA ASN A 191 -9.82 -20.30 11.95
C ASN A 191 -9.69 -18.84 11.43
N PRO A 192 -8.95 -17.93 12.07
CA PRO A 192 -8.76 -16.57 11.56
C PRO A 192 -7.96 -16.56 10.24
N LEU A 193 -7.22 -17.62 9.95
CA LEU A 193 -6.45 -17.78 8.72
C LEU A 193 -7.24 -18.52 7.63
N THR A 194 -8.30 -19.24 7.98
CA THR A 194 -8.98 -20.16 7.04
C THR A 194 -10.44 -19.81 6.73
N GLN A 195 -11.09 -18.93 7.50
CA GLN A 195 -12.47 -18.50 7.21
C GLN A 195 -12.60 -17.62 5.98
N GLY A 196 -11.51 -16.94 5.61
CA GLY A 196 -11.41 -15.95 4.55
C GLY A 196 -9.99 -15.39 4.55
N ASN A 197 -9.65 -14.61 3.53
CA ASN A 197 -8.30 -14.11 3.29
C ASN A 197 -7.92 -12.84 4.09
N GLY A 198 -8.73 -12.43 5.08
CA GLY A 198 -8.53 -11.17 5.80
C GLY A 198 -7.17 -11.04 6.50
N ALA A 199 -6.59 -12.14 7.00
CA ALA A 199 -5.21 -12.18 7.49
C ALA A 199 -4.20 -12.52 6.38
N THR A 200 -4.48 -13.54 5.57
CA THR A 200 -3.50 -14.11 4.63
C THR A 200 -3.21 -13.21 3.43
N ALA A 201 -4.12 -12.30 3.05
CA ALA A 201 -3.92 -11.32 1.98
C ALA A 201 -2.70 -10.42 2.24
N TRP A 202 -2.32 -10.21 3.49
CA TRP A 202 -1.18 -9.37 3.89
C TRP A 202 0.12 -10.15 4.04
N ALA A 203 0.08 -11.48 3.98
CA ALA A 203 1.23 -12.36 4.19
C ALA A 203 1.64 -13.12 2.92
N THR A 204 1.06 -12.78 1.76
CA THR A 204 1.48 -13.36 0.48
C THR A 204 2.89 -12.92 0.12
N ALA A 205 3.61 -13.76 -0.63
CA ALA A 205 4.96 -13.42 -1.10
C ALA A 205 4.98 -12.15 -1.97
N GLU A 206 3.96 -11.97 -2.81
CA GLU A 206 3.77 -10.75 -3.62
C GLU A 206 3.66 -9.51 -2.74
N TRP A 207 2.75 -9.53 -1.75
CA TRP A 207 2.56 -8.40 -0.85
C TRP A 207 3.82 -8.12 -0.03
N GLN A 208 4.45 -9.14 0.55
CA GLN A 208 5.61 -8.97 1.43
C GLN A 208 6.88 -8.54 0.68
N ALA A 209 6.96 -8.78 -0.63
CA ALA A 209 8.07 -8.29 -1.47
C ALA A 209 8.04 -6.76 -1.61
N GLU A 210 6.85 -6.16 -1.71
CA GLU A 210 6.66 -4.72 -1.89
C GLU A 210 6.41 -4.00 -0.55
N HIS A 211 5.72 -4.66 0.38
CA HIS A 211 5.17 -4.11 1.60
C HIS A 211 5.45 -5.02 2.82
N PRO A 212 6.73 -5.22 3.20
CA PRO A 212 7.07 -6.11 4.31
C PRO A 212 6.39 -5.65 5.61
N CYS A 213 5.63 -6.56 6.25
CA CYS A 213 4.89 -6.27 7.48
C CYS A 213 4.66 -7.50 8.35
N ILE A 214 4.43 -7.26 9.64
CA ILE A 214 3.97 -8.30 10.58
C ILE A 214 2.45 -8.40 10.50
N VAL A 215 1.92 -9.63 10.49
CA VAL A 215 0.47 -9.88 10.50
C VAL A 215 0.10 -10.66 11.74
N VAL A 216 -0.93 -10.20 12.44
CA VAL A 216 -1.43 -10.80 13.68
C VAL A 216 -2.91 -11.10 13.52
N ALA A 217 -3.31 -12.33 13.83
CA ALA A 217 -4.70 -12.75 13.81
C ALA A 217 -5.04 -13.51 15.10
N PRO A 218 -5.56 -12.82 16.14
CA PRO A 218 -6.05 -13.44 17.37
C PRO A 218 -7.18 -14.42 17.08
N GLN A 219 -7.29 -15.47 17.89
CA GLN A 219 -8.44 -16.39 17.91
C GLN A 219 -9.26 -16.13 19.17
N PHE A 220 -10.56 -15.91 18.99
CA PHE A 220 -11.49 -15.70 20.09
C PHE A 220 -12.28 -16.96 20.41
N ASP A 221 -12.31 -17.31 21.70
CA ASP A 221 -13.06 -18.45 22.21
C ASP A 221 -14.55 -18.13 22.44
N ARG A 222 -14.89 -16.84 22.49
CA ARG A 222 -16.24 -16.30 22.68
C ARG A 222 -16.48 -15.08 21.81
N VAL A 223 -17.73 -14.64 21.73
CA VAL A 223 -18.12 -13.40 21.03
C VAL A 223 -17.44 -12.21 21.69
N THR A 224 -16.75 -11.38 20.90
CA THR A 224 -15.98 -10.23 21.40
C THR A 224 -16.72 -8.91 21.32
N ALA A 225 -17.70 -8.82 20.42
CA ALA A 225 -18.53 -7.65 20.19
C ALA A 225 -19.91 -8.12 19.69
N ASP A 226 -20.98 -7.52 20.19
CA ASP A 226 -22.34 -7.91 19.83
C ASP A 226 -23.21 -6.73 19.34
N ALA A 227 -24.42 -7.05 18.90
CA ALA A 227 -25.37 -6.07 18.36
C ALA A 227 -25.89 -5.06 19.40
N THR A 228 -25.61 -5.26 20.69
CA THR A 228 -25.92 -4.33 21.78
C THR A 228 -24.73 -3.42 22.13
N TYR A 229 -23.64 -3.50 21.35
CA TYR A 229 -22.44 -2.69 21.48
C TYR A 229 -21.64 -2.93 22.77
N HIS A 230 -21.84 -4.10 23.38
CA HIS A 230 -20.96 -4.60 24.44
C HIS A 230 -19.74 -5.29 23.83
N TYR A 231 -18.60 -5.18 24.50
CA TYR A 231 -17.39 -5.91 24.12
C TYR A 231 -16.68 -6.50 25.34
N GLY A 232 -16.03 -7.64 25.13
CA GLY A 232 -15.37 -8.43 26.17
C GLY A 232 -13.91 -8.05 26.45
N ASP A 233 -13.32 -8.73 27.43
CA ASP A 233 -11.93 -8.57 27.84
C ASP A 233 -10.93 -8.95 26.74
N GLU A 234 -11.35 -9.78 25.80
CA GLU A 234 -10.62 -10.13 24.58
C GLU A 234 -10.16 -8.89 23.81
N ILE A 235 -11.00 -7.85 23.72
CA ILE A 235 -10.67 -6.60 23.01
C ILE A 235 -9.58 -5.81 23.74
N ARG A 236 -9.65 -5.78 25.08
CA ARG A 236 -8.60 -5.15 25.90
C ARG A 236 -7.30 -5.93 25.77
N ALA A 237 -7.34 -7.25 25.85
CA ALA A 237 -6.18 -8.12 25.65
C ALA A 237 -5.58 -7.98 24.25
N CYS A 238 -6.38 -7.77 23.20
CA CYS A 238 -5.89 -7.47 21.85
C CYS A 238 -5.08 -6.17 21.78
N MET A 239 -5.56 -5.09 22.39
CA MET A 239 -4.80 -3.83 22.43
C MET A 239 -3.47 -4.02 23.18
N SER A 240 -3.49 -4.71 24.31
CA SER A 240 -2.28 -5.04 25.08
C SER A 240 -1.32 -5.97 24.32
N LEU A 241 -1.84 -6.90 23.53
CA LEU A 241 -1.05 -7.74 22.62
C LEU A 241 -0.33 -6.88 21.58
N VAL A 242 -1.01 -5.89 20.98
CA VAL A 242 -0.37 -4.96 20.04
C VAL A 242 0.75 -4.18 20.72
N ASP A 243 0.54 -3.66 21.94
CA ASP A 243 1.58 -2.97 22.72
C ASP A 243 2.77 -3.88 23.05
N PHE A 244 2.50 -5.15 23.38
CA PHE A 244 3.54 -6.16 23.60
C PHE A 244 4.36 -6.42 22.33
N LEU A 245 3.69 -6.64 21.19
CA LEU A 245 4.35 -6.92 19.91
C LEU A 245 5.13 -5.71 19.40
N LYS A 246 4.61 -4.49 19.59
CA LYS A 246 5.29 -3.23 19.30
C LYS A 246 6.66 -3.16 19.95
N LYS A 247 6.77 -3.54 21.23
CA LYS A 247 8.06 -3.62 21.93
C LYS A 247 8.89 -4.80 21.46
N ARG A 248 8.29 -6.00 21.36
CA ARG A 248 9.00 -7.25 21.07
C ARG A 248 9.65 -7.30 19.69
N TYR A 249 9.06 -6.64 18.70
CA TYR A 249 9.51 -6.62 17.31
C TYR A 249 9.95 -5.24 16.83
N GLN A 250 10.02 -4.24 17.72
CA GLN A 250 10.40 -2.86 17.40
C GLN A 250 9.60 -2.31 16.21
N LEU A 251 8.27 -2.43 16.28
CA LEU A 251 7.37 -2.05 15.18
C LEU A 251 7.42 -0.54 14.89
N ASP A 252 7.07 -0.17 13.66
CA ASP A 252 6.81 1.21 13.30
C ASP A 252 5.50 1.63 13.98
N ALA A 253 5.62 2.38 15.06
CA ALA A 253 4.50 2.79 15.89
C ALA A 253 3.48 3.63 15.11
N ASP A 254 3.89 4.30 14.03
CA ASP A 254 2.99 5.11 13.21
C ASP A 254 2.23 4.26 12.19
N ARG A 255 2.59 3.00 11.99
CA ARG A 255 2.04 2.12 10.94
C ARG A 255 1.48 0.84 11.52
N LEU A 256 0.58 1.00 12.49
CA LEU A 256 -0.26 -0.06 13.03
C LEU A 256 -1.64 0.05 12.41
N TYR A 257 -2.11 -1.03 11.79
CA TYR A 257 -3.40 -1.10 11.11
C TYR A 257 -4.29 -2.13 11.77
N VAL A 258 -5.58 -1.84 11.87
CA VAL A 258 -6.59 -2.83 12.28
C VAL A 258 -7.55 -3.06 11.13
N VAL A 259 -7.79 -4.33 10.82
CA VAL A 259 -8.72 -4.74 9.77
C VAL A 259 -9.65 -5.79 10.34
N GLY A 260 -10.91 -5.80 9.93
CA GLY A 260 -11.85 -6.77 10.47
C GLY A 260 -13.14 -6.87 9.70
N GLN A 261 -13.81 -8.01 9.86
CA GLN A 261 -15.07 -8.33 9.19
C GLN A 261 -16.15 -8.75 10.18
N GLY A 262 -17.40 -8.32 9.96
CA GLY A 262 -18.54 -8.69 10.82
C GLY A 262 -18.28 -8.33 12.28
N MET A 263 -18.32 -9.31 13.18
CA MET A 263 -17.93 -9.14 14.60
C MET A 263 -16.54 -8.52 14.77
N GLY A 264 -15.58 -8.88 13.91
CA GLY A 264 -14.23 -8.32 13.92
C GLY A 264 -14.18 -6.86 13.51
N CYS A 265 -15.07 -6.41 12.61
CA CYS A 265 -15.24 -5.00 12.27
C CYS A 265 -15.78 -4.21 13.48
N MET A 266 -16.80 -4.74 14.17
CA MET A 266 -17.34 -4.15 15.40
C MET A 266 -16.27 -4.05 16.51
N SER A 267 -15.46 -5.10 16.64
CA SER A 267 -14.31 -5.15 17.55
C SER A 267 -13.26 -4.10 17.21
N ALA A 268 -12.96 -3.88 15.93
CA ALA A 268 -12.05 -2.84 15.47
C ALA A 268 -12.56 -1.44 15.83
N TYR A 269 -13.85 -1.15 15.61
CA TYR A 269 -14.47 0.10 16.08
C TYR A 269 -14.29 0.29 17.59
N ALA A 270 -14.58 -0.72 18.39
CA ALA A 270 -14.44 -0.65 19.84
C ALA A 270 -12.99 -0.34 20.28
N MET A 271 -12.00 -0.99 19.65
CA MET A 271 -10.58 -0.71 19.91
C MET A 271 -10.20 0.72 19.54
N MET A 272 -10.59 1.18 18.34
CA MET A 272 -10.23 2.51 17.84
C MET A 272 -10.90 3.62 18.65
N VAL A 273 -12.16 3.45 19.09
CA VAL A 273 -12.82 4.42 19.97
C VAL A 273 -12.12 4.49 21.32
N ARG A 274 -11.70 3.35 21.87
CA ARG A 274 -11.05 3.28 23.19
C ARG A 274 -9.62 3.82 23.18
N ARG A 275 -8.90 3.62 22.07
CA ARG A 275 -7.51 4.00 21.82
C ARG A 275 -7.38 4.58 20.41
N PRO A 276 -7.87 5.82 20.18
CA PRO A 276 -7.80 6.43 18.85
C PRO A 276 -6.35 6.66 18.43
N ASP A 277 -5.40 6.77 19.35
CA ASP A 277 -3.97 6.90 19.10
C ASP A 277 -3.26 5.61 18.66
N LEU A 278 -3.90 4.43 18.77
CA LEU A 278 -3.20 3.16 18.58
C LEU A 278 -3.04 2.78 17.10
N PHE A 279 -4.04 3.05 16.27
CA PHE A 279 -4.05 2.65 14.86
C PHE A 279 -4.02 3.84 13.91
N ALA A 280 -3.18 3.73 12.90
CA ALA A 280 -3.02 4.67 11.80
C ALA A 280 -4.30 4.77 10.97
N SER A 281 -4.88 3.61 10.68
CA SER A 281 -6.07 3.48 9.84
C SER A 281 -6.71 2.11 10.03
N ALA A 282 -7.91 1.95 9.48
CA ALA A 282 -8.63 0.69 9.47
C ALA A 282 -9.36 0.39 8.16
N LEU A 283 -9.42 -0.90 7.84
CA LEU A 283 -10.32 -1.48 6.83
C LEU A 283 -11.45 -2.21 7.55
N LEU A 284 -12.65 -1.68 7.44
CA LEU A 284 -13.83 -2.07 8.21
C LEU A 284 -14.85 -2.72 7.27
N VAL A 285 -14.98 -4.04 7.34
CA VAL A 285 -15.74 -4.81 6.35
C VAL A 285 -17.05 -5.34 6.95
N SER A 286 -18.18 -4.94 6.36
CA SER A 286 -19.53 -5.34 6.73
C SER A 286 -19.79 -5.38 8.24
N GLY A 287 -19.65 -4.24 8.92
CA GLY A 287 -19.97 -4.11 10.34
C GLY A 287 -20.21 -2.66 10.73
N TYR A 288 -20.80 -2.46 11.91
CA TYR A 288 -21.21 -1.14 12.41
C TYR A 288 -21.05 -1.08 13.93
N TRP A 289 -21.17 0.10 14.52
CA TRP A 289 -21.05 0.28 15.96
C TRP A 289 -22.04 1.32 16.49
N ASP A 290 -22.01 1.56 17.80
CA ASP A 290 -22.80 2.62 18.42
C ASP A 290 -22.33 3.99 17.91
N ALA A 291 -23.07 4.56 16.96
CA ALA A 291 -22.72 5.81 16.29
C ALA A 291 -22.42 6.95 17.27
N ARG A 292 -23.13 7.00 18.41
CA ARG A 292 -22.95 8.01 19.47
C ARG A 292 -21.52 8.03 20.06
N LYS A 293 -20.77 6.93 19.88
CA LYS A 293 -19.40 6.77 20.38
C LYS A 293 -18.34 6.97 19.29
N LEU A 294 -18.73 7.23 18.04
CA LEU A 294 -17.81 7.24 16.89
C LEU A 294 -17.20 8.61 16.57
N GLY A 295 -17.66 9.69 17.22
CA GLY A 295 -17.07 11.05 17.08
C GLY A 295 -15.53 11.10 17.15
N PRO A 296 -14.86 10.39 18.08
CA PRO A 296 -13.39 10.34 18.14
C PRO A 296 -12.69 9.82 16.88
N LEU A 297 -13.42 9.13 15.99
CA LEU A 297 -12.87 8.60 14.74
C LEU A 297 -13.07 9.55 13.54
N ALA A 298 -13.74 10.68 13.71
CA ALA A 298 -14.06 11.61 12.62
C ALA A 298 -12.83 12.13 11.88
N LYS A 299 -11.68 12.25 12.56
CA LYS A 299 -10.41 12.70 11.97
C LYS A 299 -9.50 11.55 11.52
N LYS A 300 -9.97 10.30 11.61
CA LYS A 300 -9.20 9.13 11.15
C LYS A 300 -9.35 8.91 9.66
N ASN A 301 -8.33 8.30 9.07
CA ASN A 301 -8.42 7.75 7.74
C ASN A 301 -9.04 6.35 7.86
N LEU A 302 -10.26 6.15 7.36
CA LEU A 302 -10.98 4.88 7.43
C LEU A 302 -11.46 4.47 6.03
N TRP A 303 -11.40 3.17 5.72
CA TRP A 303 -12.07 2.61 4.56
C TRP A 303 -13.07 1.55 4.99
N LEU A 304 -14.35 1.81 4.72
CA LEU A 304 -15.46 0.92 4.98
C LEU A 304 -15.85 0.22 3.67
N VAL A 305 -16.06 -1.10 3.72
CA VAL A 305 -16.59 -1.87 2.60
C VAL A 305 -17.81 -2.64 3.08
N SER A 306 -18.97 -2.32 2.52
CA SER A 306 -20.24 -2.97 2.87
C SER A 306 -20.90 -3.56 1.64
N GLY A 307 -21.62 -4.67 1.83
CA GLY A 307 -22.59 -5.11 0.84
C GLY A 307 -23.80 -4.18 0.83
N LYS A 308 -24.21 -3.69 -0.34
CA LYS A 308 -25.35 -2.75 -0.43
C LYS A 308 -26.67 -3.41 -0.02
N ASP A 309 -26.76 -4.73 -0.12
CA ASP A 309 -27.94 -5.52 0.27
C ASP A 309 -27.91 -5.92 1.76
N ASP A 310 -26.82 -5.62 2.48
CA ASP A 310 -26.73 -5.75 3.94
C ASP A 310 -27.34 -4.51 4.62
N THR A 311 -28.66 -4.50 4.71
CA THR A 311 -29.44 -3.37 5.23
C THR A 311 -29.07 -2.98 6.66
N LYS A 312 -28.66 -3.95 7.49
CA LYS A 312 -28.29 -3.72 8.89
C LYS A 312 -26.99 -2.94 8.99
N THR A 313 -25.95 -3.39 8.28
CA THR A 313 -24.68 -2.67 8.22
C THR A 313 -24.87 -1.31 7.58
N MET A 314 -25.60 -1.23 6.46
CA MET A 314 -25.86 0.03 5.78
C MET A 314 -26.51 1.07 6.68
N ALA A 315 -27.55 0.69 7.43
CA ALA A 315 -28.21 1.57 8.39
C ALA A 315 -27.29 2.01 9.55
N GLY A 316 -26.45 1.10 10.04
CA GLY A 316 -25.48 1.40 11.10
C GLY A 316 -24.38 2.36 10.64
N VAL A 317 -23.85 2.17 9.44
CA VAL A 317 -22.83 3.04 8.85
C VAL A 317 -23.40 4.41 8.51
N ALA A 318 -24.63 4.52 8.01
CA ALA A 318 -25.26 5.81 7.75
C ALA A 318 -25.31 6.70 9.01
N LYS A 319 -25.70 6.12 10.16
CA LYS A 319 -25.67 6.83 11.46
C LYS A 319 -24.27 7.23 11.90
N ALA A 320 -23.26 6.40 11.60
CA ALA A 320 -21.87 6.76 11.89
C ALA A 320 -21.41 7.95 11.05
N ILE A 321 -21.80 8.00 9.77
CA ILE A 321 -21.50 9.08 8.84
C ILE A 321 -22.11 10.40 9.31
N GLU A 322 -23.36 10.39 9.78
CA GLU A 322 -24.00 11.57 10.38
C GLU A 322 -23.15 12.16 11.51
N VAL A 323 -22.77 11.34 12.50
CA VAL A 323 -21.92 11.77 13.62
C VAL A 323 -20.54 12.24 13.18
N TRP A 324 -19.94 11.59 12.17
CA TRP A 324 -18.64 12.01 11.65
C TRP A 324 -18.71 13.35 10.91
N ASN A 325 -19.76 13.59 10.14
CA ASN A 325 -19.98 14.88 9.47
C ASN A 325 -20.18 16.01 10.49
N GLU A 326 -20.89 15.75 11.60
CA GLU A 326 -21.00 16.69 12.73
C GLU A 326 -19.66 17.03 13.38
N HIS A 327 -18.63 16.19 13.21
CA HIS A 327 -17.28 16.38 13.72
C HIS A 327 -16.27 16.70 12.57
N ASP A 328 -16.76 17.34 11.51
CA ASP A 328 -16.04 17.76 10.29
C ASP A 328 -15.16 16.66 9.68
N ALA A 329 -15.66 15.42 9.63
CA ALA A 329 -15.13 14.43 8.73
C ALA A 329 -15.56 14.74 7.29
N MET A 330 -14.68 14.44 6.34
CA MET A 330 -15.06 14.35 4.94
C MET A 330 -15.31 12.88 4.62
N VAL A 331 -16.54 12.54 4.25
CA VAL A 331 -16.95 11.19 3.88
C VAL A 331 -17.26 11.10 2.39
N SER A 332 -16.68 10.11 1.71
CA SER A 332 -17.04 9.75 0.33
C SER A 332 -17.74 8.41 0.29
N GLU A 333 -18.87 8.34 -0.43
CA GLU A 333 -19.60 7.11 -0.67
C GLU A 333 -19.64 6.81 -2.18
N MET A 334 -19.37 5.56 -2.56
CA MET A 334 -19.50 5.13 -3.97
C MET A 334 -20.06 3.72 -4.06
N ASP A 335 -20.88 3.52 -5.08
CA ASP A 335 -21.43 2.21 -5.45
C ASP A 335 -20.51 1.53 -6.46
N TRP A 336 -19.98 0.37 -6.09
CA TRP A 336 -19.14 -0.43 -6.97
C TRP A 336 -19.84 -1.75 -7.28
N PRO A 337 -19.84 -2.24 -8.53
CA PRO A 337 -20.39 -3.55 -8.84
C PRO A 337 -19.59 -4.65 -8.14
N LEU A 338 -20.27 -5.64 -7.55
CA LEU A 338 -19.59 -6.78 -6.91
C LEU A 338 -18.65 -7.52 -7.88
N GLN A 339 -19.05 -7.62 -9.15
CA GLN A 339 -18.27 -8.25 -10.21
C GLN A 339 -17.63 -7.16 -11.08
N ALA A 340 -16.43 -6.74 -10.70
CA ALA A 340 -15.62 -5.78 -11.46
C ALA A 340 -14.33 -6.45 -11.96
N SER A 341 -13.85 -6.02 -13.13
CA SER A 341 -12.50 -6.39 -13.56
C SER A 341 -11.44 -5.75 -12.66
N ALA A 342 -10.23 -6.30 -12.62
CA ALA A 342 -9.13 -5.72 -11.85
C ALA A 342 -8.81 -4.27 -12.28
N ALA A 343 -8.93 -3.96 -13.57
CA ALA A 343 -8.70 -2.62 -14.11
C ALA A 343 -9.80 -1.64 -13.65
N GLN A 344 -11.07 -2.01 -13.82
CA GLN A 344 -12.20 -1.20 -13.35
C GLN A 344 -12.09 -0.93 -11.85
N ARG A 345 -11.78 -1.96 -11.07
CA ARG A 345 -11.63 -1.85 -9.62
C ARG A 345 -10.43 -0.99 -9.21
N ALA A 346 -9.40 -0.87 -10.05
CA ALA A 346 -8.29 0.05 -9.83
C ALA A 346 -8.67 1.51 -10.13
N ASP A 347 -9.59 1.74 -11.07
CA ASP A 347 -10.11 3.08 -11.39
C ASP A 347 -11.11 3.56 -10.34
N GLU A 348 -11.99 2.69 -9.87
CA GLU A 348 -12.95 2.99 -8.78
C GLU A 348 -12.23 3.41 -7.47
N VAL A 349 -11.17 2.69 -7.10
CA VAL A 349 -10.32 3.06 -5.95
C VAL A 349 -9.70 4.43 -6.17
N HIS A 350 -9.20 4.66 -7.38
CA HIS A 350 -8.54 5.91 -7.71
C HIS A 350 -9.49 7.10 -7.63
N GLU A 351 -10.70 6.97 -8.20
CA GLU A 351 -11.77 7.97 -8.10
C GLU A 351 -12.14 8.25 -6.65
N MET A 352 -12.32 7.21 -5.82
CA MET A 352 -12.62 7.36 -4.40
C MET A 352 -11.49 8.10 -3.64
N ILE A 353 -10.23 7.84 -3.97
CA ILE A 353 -9.07 8.54 -3.35
C ILE A 353 -9.05 10.01 -3.78
N LEU A 354 -9.33 10.31 -5.04
CA LEU A 354 -9.34 11.69 -5.57
C LEU A 354 -10.36 12.59 -4.89
N GLN A 355 -11.43 12.04 -4.31
CA GLN A 355 -12.40 12.84 -3.56
C GLN A 355 -11.80 13.49 -2.30
N GLY A 356 -10.60 13.08 -1.86
CA GLY A 356 -9.86 13.75 -0.78
C GLY A 356 -10.41 13.50 0.64
N SER A 357 -11.54 12.82 0.76
CA SER A 357 -12.15 12.39 2.02
C SER A 357 -11.19 11.57 2.89
N ASN A 358 -11.24 11.78 4.19
CA ASN A 358 -10.53 10.92 5.14
C ASN A 358 -11.30 9.61 5.40
N ILE A 359 -12.63 9.62 5.33
CA ILE A 359 -13.46 8.42 5.47
C ILE A 359 -14.05 8.04 4.11
N LYS A 360 -13.92 6.78 3.75
CA LYS A 360 -14.42 6.23 2.48
C LYS A 360 -15.36 5.08 2.75
N HIS A 361 -16.50 5.04 2.06
CA HIS A 361 -17.45 3.95 2.14
C HIS A 361 -17.75 3.40 0.75
N THR A 362 -17.23 2.21 0.48
CA THR A 362 -17.55 1.43 -0.71
C THR A 362 -18.79 0.58 -0.45
N ARG A 363 -19.80 0.73 -1.31
CA ARG A 363 -21.06 -0.02 -1.26
C ARG A 363 -21.11 -0.97 -2.44
N LEU A 364 -20.90 -2.27 -2.19
CA LEU A 364 -20.87 -3.28 -3.24
C LEU A 364 -22.30 -3.64 -3.68
N VAL A 365 -22.64 -3.30 -4.92
CA VAL A 365 -23.96 -3.55 -5.51
C VAL A 365 -24.13 -5.04 -5.80
N GLY A 366 -25.26 -5.62 -5.38
CA GLY A 366 -25.55 -7.06 -5.50
C GLY A 366 -24.83 -7.93 -4.48
N ALA A 367 -24.35 -7.33 -3.38
CA ALA A 367 -23.64 -8.02 -2.32
C ALA A 367 -24.38 -7.87 -0.99
N GLY A 368 -24.62 -9.01 -0.31
CA GLY A 368 -24.88 -9.05 1.12
C GLY A 368 -23.60 -9.10 1.95
N GLU A 369 -23.72 -9.28 3.27
CA GLU A 369 -22.62 -9.25 4.25
C GLU A 369 -21.43 -10.13 3.83
N ARG A 370 -21.67 -11.43 3.62
CA ARG A 370 -20.63 -12.40 3.26
C ARG A 370 -20.03 -12.16 1.88
N ALA A 371 -20.79 -11.61 0.94
CA ALA A 371 -20.29 -11.35 -0.41
C ALA A 371 -19.27 -10.21 -0.39
N ALA A 372 -19.44 -9.20 0.45
CA ALA A 372 -18.46 -8.14 0.62
C ALA A 372 -17.15 -8.65 1.23
N TRP A 373 -17.20 -9.58 2.20
CA TRP A 373 -15.99 -10.22 2.76
C TRP A 373 -15.12 -10.85 1.68
N ARG A 374 -15.76 -11.48 0.69
CA ARG A 374 -15.08 -12.23 -0.37
C ARG A 374 -14.19 -11.37 -1.25
N VAL A 375 -14.43 -10.06 -1.29
CA VAL A 375 -13.80 -9.18 -2.27
C VAL A 375 -12.97 -8.10 -1.58
N ALA A 376 -13.38 -7.64 -0.39
CA ALA A 376 -12.76 -6.50 0.31
C ALA A 376 -11.24 -6.60 0.47
N TYR A 377 -10.70 -7.79 0.75
CA TYR A 377 -9.25 -7.97 0.95
C TYR A 377 -8.48 -8.26 -0.33
N ASP A 378 -9.13 -8.73 -1.41
CA ASP A 378 -8.49 -8.93 -2.72
C ASP A 378 -8.31 -7.61 -3.50
N ILE A 379 -9.05 -6.60 -3.06
CA ILE A 379 -9.03 -5.22 -3.55
C ILE A 379 -7.66 -4.57 -3.17
N ARG A 380 -6.62 -4.84 -3.99
CA ARG A 380 -5.21 -4.38 -3.83
C ARG A 380 -5.05 -2.90 -3.51
N GLY A 381 -5.62 -2.00 -4.30
CA GLY A 381 -5.57 -0.55 -4.07
C GLY A 381 -6.18 -0.04 -2.73
N ILE A 382 -7.12 -0.76 -2.09
CA ILE A 382 -7.54 -0.41 -0.71
C ILE A 382 -6.45 -0.84 0.26
N ARG A 383 -5.85 -2.02 0.04
CA ARG A 383 -4.71 -2.48 0.84
C ARG A 383 -3.53 -1.52 0.74
N GLU A 384 -3.17 -1.08 -0.47
CA GLU A 384 -2.12 -0.07 -0.71
C GLU A 384 -2.46 1.24 -0.01
N TRP A 385 -3.70 1.75 -0.18
CA TRP A 385 -4.13 2.95 0.52
C TRP A 385 -4.02 2.82 2.04
N LEU A 386 -4.49 1.71 2.62
CA LEU A 386 -4.43 1.45 4.07
C LEU A 386 -2.98 1.44 4.55
N PHE A 387 -2.13 0.70 3.85
CA PHE A 387 -0.72 0.52 4.19
C PHE A 387 0.12 1.80 4.04
N ASN A 388 -0.42 2.78 3.31
CA ASN A 388 0.18 4.11 3.16
C ASN A 388 -0.27 5.09 4.25
N GLN A 389 -1.26 4.73 5.07
CA GLN A 389 -1.67 5.57 6.18
C GLN A 389 -0.62 5.53 7.28
N ARG A 390 -0.44 6.66 7.95
CA ARG A 390 0.31 6.75 9.20
C ARG A 390 -0.65 7.27 10.27
N LEU A 391 -0.44 6.92 11.53
CA LEU A 391 -0.83 7.80 12.62
C LEU A 391 -0.15 9.10 12.25
N SER A 392 -0.96 10.07 11.81
CA SER A 392 -0.48 11.35 11.33
C SER A 392 0.67 11.76 12.23
N LYS A 393 1.87 12.00 11.67
CA LYS A 393 2.63 13.11 12.22
C LYS A 393 1.64 14.25 12.13
N ASN A 394 1.17 14.74 13.27
CA ASN A 394 0.16 15.77 13.23
C ASN A 394 0.66 16.81 12.21
N ILE A 395 -0.16 17.29 11.30
CA ILE A 395 0.30 18.35 10.40
C ILE A 395 0.87 19.52 11.22
N ASP A 396 0.38 19.68 12.45
CA ASP A 396 0.97 20.54 13.48
C ASP A 396 2.37 20.12 13.90
N GLU A 397 2.71 18.83 14.00
CA GLU A 397 4.09 18.35 14.18
C GLU A 397 4.95 18.71 12.98
N LEU A 398 4.55 18.38 11.73
CA LEU A 398 5.34 18.74 10.54
C LEU A 398 5.57 20.25 10.45
N ARG A 399 4.53 21.03 10.77
CA ARG A 399 4.60 22.49 10.86
C ARG A 399 5.51 22.93 12.00
N THR A 400 5.42 22.33 13.19
CA THR A 400 6.29 22.62 14.34
C THR A 400 7.75 22.33 14.00
N HIS A 401 8.01 21.22 13.31
CA HIS A 401 9.33 20.88 12.79
C HIS A 401 9.81 21.96 11.82
N LEU A 402 9.02 22.36 10.82
CA LEU A 402 9.40 23.44 9.91
C LEU A 402 9.69 24.75 10.65
N LEU A 403 8.82 25.16 11.57
CA LEU A 403 8.92 26.39 12.36
C LEU A 403 10.02 26.35 13.43
N ASN A 404 10.54 25.18 13.78
CA ASN A 404 11.69 25.05 14.68
C ASN A 404 12.98 25.41 13.93
N VAL A 405 13.23 26.71 13.74
CA VAL A 405 14.38 27.25 13.00
C VAL A 405 15.75 26.95 13.63
N THR A 406 15.77 26.41 14.84
CA THR A 406 16.99 25.94 15.53
C THR A 406 17.21 24.43 15.44
N GLY A 407 16.22 23.69 14.93
CA GLY A 407 16.26 22.24 14.79
C GLY A 407 17.38 21.78 13.86
N LYS A 408 17.98 20.63 14.20
CA LYS A 408 19.02 19.99 13.36
C LYS A 408 18.46 18.95 12.40
N GLU A 409 17.17 18.64 12.49
CA GLU A 409 16.54 17.69 11.60
C GLU A 409 16.52 18.20 10.16
N ILE A 410 16.69 17.26 9.23
CA ILE A 410 16.64 17.50 7.81
C ILE A 410 15.23 17.22 7.31
N MET A 411 14.62 18.21 6.65
CA MET A 411 13.32 18.07 5.99
C MET A 411 13.49 17.91 4.49
N LEU A 412 12.71 17.00 3.90
CA LEU A 412 12.73 16.74 2.47
C LEU A 412 11.58 17.45 1.78
N ASN A 413 11.91 18.11 0.67
CA ASN A 413 10.98 18.75 -0.24
C ASN A 413 11.05 18.04 -1.60
N ALA A 414 10.07 17.17 -1.89
CA ALA A 414 10.02 16.47 -3.18
C ALA A 414 9.59 17.45 -4.29
N HIS A 415 10.54 17.80 -5.15
CA HIS A 415 10.32 18.74 -6.24
C HIS A 415 9.35 18.16 -7.28
N ARG A 416 8.21 18.83 -7.46
CA ARG A 416 7.09 18.39 -8.33
C ARG A 416 6.47 17.06 -7.88
N GLY A 417 6.62 16.74 -6.59
CA GLY A 417 6.24 15.45 -6.01
C GLY A 417 7.25 14.33 -6.29
N ASN A 418 6.96 13.11 -5.81
CA ASN A 418 7.79 11.93 -6.06
C ASN A 418 7.44 11.32 -7.43
N TRP A 419 7.86 12.01 -8.49
CA TRP A 419 7.38 11.80 -9.85
C TRP A 419 8.07 10.66 -10.62
N HIS A 420 9.15 10.06 -10.13
CA HIS A 420 9.77 8.94 -10.85
C HIS A 420 8.79 7.77 -11.06
N GLY A 421 8.59 7.34 -12.30
CA GLY A 421 7.57 6.36 -12.68
C GLY A 421 6.12 6.86 -12.64
N THR A 422 5.90 8.18 -12.60
CA THR A 422 4.61 8.85 -12.74
C THR A 422 4.81 10.26 -13.33
N SER A 423 3.76 11.09 -13.36
CA SER A 423 3.85 12.47 -13.88
C SER A 423 4.28 13.48 -12.81
N GLU A 424 5.16 14.42 -13.18
CA GLU A 424 5.47 15.63 -12.41
C GLU A 424 4.21 16.43 -12.09
N ASN A 425 4.17 17.12 -10.95
CA ASN A 425 3.06 17.98 -10.52
C ASN A 425 1.68 17.28 -10.51
N SER A 426 1.65 15.95 -10.43
CA SER A 426 0.42 15.17 -10.38
C SER A 426 0.03 14.84 -8.93
N LEU A 427 -1.27 14.62 -8.69
CA LEU A 427 -1.74 14.10 -7.40
C LEU A 427 -1.07 12.77 -7.05
N ASN A 428 -0.80 11.90 -8.03
CA ASN A 428 -0.12 10.65 -7.78
C ASN A 428 1.32 10.82 -7.28
N ALA A 429 2.06 11.80 -7.81
CA ALA A 429 3.40 12.11 -7.31
C ALA A 429 3.35 12.60 -5.85
N ILE A 430 2.30 13.33 -5.48
CA ILE A 430 2.06 13.76 -4.09
C ILE A 430 1.64 12.57 -3.22
N PHE A 431 0.78 11.68 -3.72
CA PHE A 431 0.35 10.46 -3.02
C PHE A 431 1.55 9.58 -2.68
N LYS A 432 2.42 9.35 -3.67
CA LYS A 432 3.71 8.65 -3.49
C LYS A 432 4.62 9.36 -2.48
N SER A 433 4.59 10.70 -2.41
CA SER A 433 5.40 11.45 -1.44
C SER A 433 4.92 11.20 -0.01
N VAL A 434 3.60 11.27 0.21
CA VAL A 434 2.97 10.97 1.50
C VAL A 434 3.23 9.53 1.93
N GLU A 435 3.02 8.57 1.03
CA GLU A 435 3.30 7.14 1.25
C GLU A 435 4.73 6.90 1.75
N LYS A 436 5.69 7.58 1.12
CA LYS A 436 7.11 7.43 1.42
C LYS A 436 7.55 8.18 2.69
N GLY A 437 6.67 9.01 3.27
CA GLY A 437 6.94 9.79 4.47
C GLY A 437 7.74 11.08 4.21
N VAL A 438 7.68 11.61 2.99
CA VAL A 438 8.25 12.92 2.65
C VAL A 438 7.47 14.01 3.38
N GLN A 439 8.16 14.99 3.96
CA GLN A 439 7.52 16.03 4.79
C GLN A 439 6.90 17.17 3.98
N MET A 440 7.44 17.45 2.79
CA MET A 440 7.04 18.57 1.95
C MET A 440 7.11 18.19 0.46
N VAL A 441 6.20 18.74 -0.34
CA VAL A 441 6.27 18.70 -1.81
C VAL A 441 6.32 20.11 -2.36
N SER A 442 7.08 20.32 -3.43
CA SER A 442 7.01 21.57 -4.19
C SER A 442 6.14 21.37 -5.42
N VAL A 443 5.27 22.33 -5.72
CA VAL A 443 4.43 22.32 -6.92
C VAL A 443 4.56 23.62 -7.68
N ASP A 444 4.60 23.54 -9.01
CA ASP A 444 4.62 24.70 -9.89
C ASP A 444 3.19 25.10 -10.28
N VAL A 445 2.84 26.38 -10.17
CA VAL A 445 1.48 26.87 -10.45
C VAL A 445 1.42 27.72 -11.71
N ARG A 446 0.37 27.51 -12.51
CA ARG A 446 0.02 28.31 -13.69
C ARG A 446 -1.47 28.64 -13.70
N LYS A 447 -1.80 29.74 -14.38
CA LYS A 447 -3.19 30.20 -14.58
C LYS A 447 -3.70 29.77 -15.95
N THR A 448 -4.92 29.23 -15.99
CA THR A 448 -5.64 28.84 -17.20
C THR A 448 -6.32 30.04 -17.85
N LYS A 449 -6.87 29.86 -19.06
CA LYS A 449 -7.63 30.87 -19.80
C LYS A 449 -8.84 31.40 -19.00
N ASP A 450 -9.50 30.52 -18.28
CA ASP A 450 -10.67 30.78 -17.42
C ASP A 450 -10.30 31.09 -15.96
N GLY A 451 -9.04 31.45 -15.70
CA GLY A 451 -8.59 32.01 -14.42
C GLY A 451 -8.33 30.99 -13.31
N GLN A 452 -8.44 29.69 -13.59
CA GLN A 452 -8.18 28.63 -12.61
C GLN A 452 -6.67 28.40 -12.41
N LEU A 453 -6.27 28.04 -11.20
CA LEU A 453 -4.88 27.69 -10.88
C LEU A 453 -4.66 26.18 -11.01
N VAL A 454 -3.72 25.79 -11.86
CA VAL A 454 -3.31 24.40 -12.10
C VAL A 454 -1.86 24.16 -11.70
N CYS A 455 -1.56 22.95 -11.23
CA CYS A 455 -0.19 22.54 -10.91
C CYS A 455 0.48 22.00 -12.18
N PHE A 456 1.35 22.79 -12.79
CA PHE A 456 2.01 22.48 -14.06
C PHE A 456 3.27 23.34 -14.27
N SER A 457 4.41 22.70 -14.57
CA SER A 457 5.70 23.39 -14.62
C SER A 457 5.91 24.22 -15.89
N ASP A 458 5.51 23.71 -17.05
CA ASP A 458 5.91 24.26 -18.35
C ASP A 458 4.86 25.24 -18.89
N LYS A 459 5.30 26.25 -19.67
CA LYS A 459 4.34 27.16 -20.34
C LYS A 459 3.48 26.40 -21.34
N SER A 460 4.03 25.37 -21.98
CA SER A 460 3.40 24.59 -23.03
C SER A 460 3.16 23.14 -22.62
N LEU A 461 2.18 22.50 -23.24
CA LEU A 461 1.60 21.22 -22.81
C LEU A 461 2.37 19.98 -23.29
N GLU A 462 3.23 20.09 -24.30
CA GLU A 462 3.72 18.98 -25.13
C GLU A 462 4.59 17.99 -24.35
N ARG A 463 5.43 18.51 -23.44
CA ARG A 463 6.37 17.68 -22.68
C ARG A 463 5.64 16.77 -21.70
N LEU A 464 4.65 17.30 -21.00
CA LEU A 464 4.02 16.66 -19.84
C LEU A 464 2.62 16.13 -20.10
N THR A 465 2.01 16.37 -21.27
CA THR A 465 0.64 15.90 -21.56
C THR A 465 0.49 15.43 -22.99
N THR A 466 -0.67 14.87 -23.31
CA THR A 466 -1.11 14.55 -24.68
C THR A 466 -1.54 15.78 -25.49
N GLY A 467 -1.64 16.97 -24.88
CA GLY A 467 -2.06 18.19 -25.54
C GLY A 467 -0.92 18.99 -26.18
N LYS A 468 -1.31 20.11 -26.81
CA LYS A 468 -0.41 21.09 -27.44
C LYS A 468 -0.85 22.52 -27.12
N GLY A 469 0.08 23.46 -27.22
CA GLY A 469 -0.15 24.88 -26.97
C GLY A 469 0.09 25.28 -25.52
N LEU A 470 -0.22 26.55 -25.22
CA LEU A 470 0.05 27.15 -23.92
C LEU A 470 -1.06 26.83 -22.90
N VAL A 471 -0.67 26.58 -21.65
CA VAL A 471 -1.60 26.41 -20.52
C VAL A 471 -2.54 27.61 -20.39
N ALA A 472 -2.01 28.82 -20.54
CA ALA A 472 -2.77 30.07 -20.44
C ALA A 472 -3.84 30.24 -21.54
N HIS A 473 -3.81 29.43 -22.60
CA HIS A 473 -4.80 29.47 -23.69
C HIS A 473 -5.85 28.35 -23.58
N LYS A 474 -5.76 27.50 -22.56
CA LYS A 474 -6.69 26.39 -22.32
C LYS A 474 -7.56 26.67 -21.10
N THR A 475 -8.84 26.30 -21.18
CA THR A 475 -9.73 26.28 -19.99
C THR A 475 -9.39 25.10 -19.10
N LEU A 476 -9.84 25.12 -17.84
CA LEU A 476 -9.66 23.97 -16.95
C LEU A 476 -10.30 22.70 -17.52
N ALA A 477 -11.49 22.82 -18.12
CA ALA A 477 -12.17 21.68 -18.73
C ALA A 477 -11.36 21.06 -19.87
N GLU A 478 -10.76 21.88 -20.73
CA GLU A 478 -9.87 21.39 -21.79
C GLU A 478 -8.63 20.69 -21.22
N LEU A 479 -8.03 21.23 -20.15
CA LEU A 479 -6.87 20.61 -19.50
C LEU A 479 -7.22 19.30 -18.81
N LYS A 480 -8.41 19.21 -18.20
CA LYS A 480 -8.89 17.99 -17.53
C LYS A 480 -9.19 16.86 -18.51
N ALA A 481 -9.46 17.17 -19.78
CA ALA A 481 -9.61 16.17 -20.84
C ALA A 481 -8.27 15.57 -21.30
N LEU A 482 -7.13 16.22 -21.00
CA LEU A 482 -5.80 15.74 -21.38
C LEU A 482 -5.27 14.69 -20.39
N LYS A 483 -4.39 13.82 -20.88
CA LYS A 483 -3.65 12.86 -20.06
C LYS A 483 -2.21 13.30 -19.88
N MET A 484 -1.70 13.16 -18.66
CA MET A 484 -0.32 13.48 -18.33
C MET A 484 0.63 12.36 -18.77
N LYS A 485 1.88 12.71 -19.04
CA LYS A 485 2.97 11.78 -19.36
C LYS A 485 3.88 11.57 -18.15
N ASP A 486 4.43 10.37 -18.00
CA ASP A 486 5.44 10.09 -16.98
C ASP A 486 6.85 10.53 -17.43
N ASP A 487 7.84 10.28 -16.58
CA ASP A 487 9.25 10.56 -16.85
C ASP A 487 9.85 9.74 -18.01
N ARG A 488 9.16 8.68 -18.43
CA ARG A 488 9.48 7.87 -19.62
C ARG A 488 8.68 8.31 -20.85
N LYS A 489 7.98 9.45 -20.76
CA LYS A 489 7.10 10.03 -21.79
C LYS A 489 5.89 9.14 -22.14
N GLN A 490 5.56 8.15 -21.32
CA GLN A 490 4.40 7.30 -21.51
C GLN A 490 3.14 8.00 -21.01
N THR A 491 2.05 7.88 -21.77
CA THR A 491 0.75 8.41 -21.36
C THR A 491 0.26 7.67 -20.12
N THR A 492 -0.03 8.43 -19.06
CA THR A 492 -0.59 7.92 -17.81
C THR A 492 -2.11 8.11 -17.79
N LYS A 493 -2.78 7.55 -16.77
CA LYS A 493 -4.21 7.80 -16.55
C LYS A 493 -4.51 9.17 -15.92
N TRP A 494 -3.50 9.84 -15.38
CA TRP A 494 -3.61 11.08 -14.61
C TRP A 494 -3.91 12.28 -15.50
N THR A 495 -4.60 13.27 -14.93
CA THR A 495 -4.92 14.55 -15.58
C THR A 495 -4.25 15.68 -14.80
N VAL A 496 -4.16 16.87 -15.41
CA VAL A 496 -3.56 18.04 -14.75
C VAL A 496 -4.40 18.42 -13.53
N PRO A 497 -3.83 18.45 -12.30
CA PRO A 497 -4.57 18.83 -11.12
C PRO A 497 -4.61 20.36 -10.96
N THR A 498 -5.67 20.83 -10.32
CA THR A 498 -5.79 22.19 -9.80
C THR A 498 -4.99 22.35 -8.51
N LEU A 499 -4.60 23.57 -8.19
CA LEU A 499 -4.00 23.87 -6.88
C LEU A 499 -4.99 23.55 -5.74
N ARG A 500 -6.29 23.77 -5.96
CA ARG A 500 -7.35 23.43 -4.99
C ARG A 500 -7.36 21.94 -4.65
N GLU A 501 -7.31 21.07 -5.65
CA GLU A 501 -7.26 19.61 -5.45
C GLU A 501 -5.99 19.20 -4.69
N VAL A 502 -4.85 19.78 -5.05
CA VAL A 502 -3.57 19.54 -4.35
C VAL A 502 -3.64 19.94 -2.88
N LEU A 503 -4.12 21.14 -2.57
CA LEU A 503 -4.21 21.64 -1.20
C LEU A 503 -5.23 20.85 -0.36
N ASN A 504 -6.38 20.50 -0.95
CA ASN A 504 -7.37 19.66 -0.27
C ASN A 504 -6.81 18.29 0.10
N TYR A 505 -6.02 17.68 -0.80
CA TYR A 505 -5.34 16.44 -0.48
C TYR A 505 -4.24 16.63 0.58
N ALA A 506 -3.46 17.70 0.51
CA ALA A 506 -2.31 17.91 1.39
C ALA A 506 -2.67 18.17 2.85
N LYS A 507 -3.85 18.74 3.13
CA LYS A 507 -4.34 18.98 4.50
C LYS A 507 -4.26 17.71 5.35
N GLY A 508 -3.57 17.82 6.49
CA GLY A 508 -3.38 16.71 7.42
C GLY A 508 -2.33 15.67 6.99
N ARG A 509 -1.66 15.86 5.85
CA ARG A 509 -0.80 14.83 5.23
C ARG A 509 0.61 15.30 4.90
N ILE A 510 0.77 16.48 4.31
CA ILE A 510 2.06 16.98 3.81
C ILE A 510 2.07 18.51 3.68
N LEU A 511 3.25 19.13 3.80
CA LEU A 511 3.43 20.56 3.52
C LEU A 511 3.55 20.80 2.00
N VAL A 512 3.06 21.94 1.52
CA VAL A 512 3.08 22.29 0.09
C VAL A 512 3.84 23.59 -0.12
N ASP A 513 5.02 23.47 -0.71
CA ASP A 513 5.84 24.57 -1.20
C ASP A 513 5.37 25.01 -2.58
N ILE A 514 4.78 26.20 -2.69
CA ILE A 514 4.18 26.67 -3.95
C ILE A 514 5.21 27.52 -4.71
N ASP A 515 5.57 27.08 -5.91
CA ASP A 515 6.36 27.84 -6.87
C ASP A 515 5.46 28.44 -7.95
N ALA A 516 5.60 29.74 -8.21
CA ALA A 516 4.78 30.41 -9.21
C ALA A 516 5.53 31.58 -9.87
N PRO A 517 5.20 31.92 -11.13
CA PRO A 517 5.60 33.19 -11.72
C PRO A 517 5.11 34.40 -10.89
N SER A 518 5.80 35.53 -11.02
CA SER A 518 5.37 36.80 -10.42
C SER A 518 3.96 37.17 -10.88
N GLY A 519 3.14 37.70 -9.96
CA GLY A 519 1.79 38.19 -10.25
C GLY A 519 0.65 37.20 -9.97
N LEU A 520 0.94 35.97 -9.53
CA LEU A 520 -0.09 35.00 -9.11
C LEU A 520 -0.31 34.92 -7.59
N LEU A 521 0.38 35.77 -6.81
CA LEU A 521 0.36 35.65 -5.35
C LEU A 521 -1.05 35.80 -4.77
N ASP A 522 -1.82 36.78 -5.24
CA ASP A 522 -3.17 37.03 -4.72
C ASP A 522 -4.12 35.88 -5.10
N ASP A 523 -4.09 35.41 -6.35
CA ASP A 523 -4.87 34.23 -6.77
C ASP A 523 -4.52 32.98 -5.92
N ILE A 524 -3.24 32.79 -5.58
CA ILE A 524 -2.78 31.69 -4.72
C ILE A 524 -3.31 31.86 -3.30
N ARG A 525 -3.27 33.08 -2.75
CA ARG A 525 -3.81 33.37 -1.41
C ARG A 525 -5.31 33.08 -1.37
N ASP A 526 -6.07 33.46 -2.39
CA ASP A 526 -7.50 33.19 -2.45
C ASP A 526 -7.78 31.68 -2.40
N VAL A 527 -7.10 30.88 -3.24
CA VAL A 527 -7.27 29.42 -3.24
C VAL A 527 -6.84 28.79 -1.91
N VAL A 528 -5.76 29.27 -1.28
CA VAL A 528 -5.31 28.79 0.04
C VAL A 528 -6.34 29.13 1.13
N ALA A 529 -6.92 30.33 1.09
CA ALA A 529 -7.93 30.76 2.04
C ALA A 529 -9.23 29.96 1.91
N GLU A 530 -9.72 29.81 0.68
CA GLU A 530 -10.93 29.04 0.37
C GLU A 530 -10.82 27.56 0.73
N THR A 531 -9.61 26.98 0.64
CA THR A 531 -9.37 25.58 1.03
C THR A 531 -9.10 25.41 2.52
N GLY A 532 -8.91 26.49 3.28
CA GLY A 532 -8.47 26.42 4.67
C GLY A 532 -7.08 25.79 4.84
N ALA A 533 -6.19 25.98 3.85
CA ALA A 533 -4.90 25.31 3.77
C ALA A 533 -3.73 26.16 4.31
N GLN A 534 -3.99 27.22 5.06
CA GLN A 534 -2.98 28.17 5.55
C GLN A 534 -1.90 27.48 6.40
N SER A 535 -2.26 26.43 7.16
CA SER A 535 -1.32 25.68 8.00
C SER A 535 -0.41 24.72 7.24
N VAL A 536 -0.65 24.50 5.94
CA VAL A 536 0.13 23.57 5.10
C VAL A 536 0.79 24.20 3.90
N ALA A 537 0.23 25.31 3.38
CA ALA A 537 0.74 26.01 2.21
C ALA A 537 1.88 26.97 2.58
N ILE A 538 2.96 26.94 1.80
CA ILE A 538 4.10 27.84 1.90
C ILE A 538 4.12 28.69 0.62
N LEU A 539 3.82 29.97 0.78
CA LEU A 539 3.70 30.91 -0.33
C LEU A 539 5.07 31.27 -0.94
N PRO A 540 5.12 31.53 -2.27
CA PRO A 540 6.34 31.98 -2.93
C PRO A 540 6.67 33.43 -2.60
N GLY A 541 7.97 33.72 -2.44
CA GLY A 541 8.50 35.08 -2.39
C GLY A 541 8.45 35.75 -1.02
N VAL A 542 8.93 37.00 -0.96
CA VAL A 542 9.01 37.77 0.29
C VAL A 542 7.65 38.39 0.59
N VAL A 543 6.82 37.65 1.33
CA VAL A 543 5.53 38.11 1.82
C VAL A 543 5.65 38.35 3.32
N ARG A 544 4.99 39.36 3.88
CA ARG A 544 4.83 39.44 5.33
C ARG A 544 3.72 38.49 5.72
N ALA A 545 4.08 37.36 6.32
CA ALA A 545 3.10 36.41 6.83
C ALA A 545 2.30 37.04 7.98
N GLU A 546 0.99 36.80 7.98
CA GLU A 546 0.07 37.17 9.07
C GLU A 546 -0.54 35.90 9.65
N GLY A 547 -0.72 35.80 10.96
CA GLY A 547 -1.35 34.64 11.60
C GLY A 547 -0.68 33.30 11.27
N ASN A 548 -1.43 32.37 10.70
CA ASN A 548 -0.97 31.01 10.40
C ASN A 548 -0.30 30.84 9.04
N TRP A 549 -0.20 31.89 8.24
CA TRP A 549 0.36 31.83 6.90
C TRP A 549 1.88 31.60 6.94
N MET A 550 2.39 30.88 5.95
CA MET A 550 3.82 30.61 5.80
C MET A 550 4.27 31.04 4.41
N HIS A 551 5.51 31.51 4.29
CA HIS A 551 6.15 31.82 3.01
C HIS A 551 7.63 31.47 3.04
N LYS A 552 8.21 31.28 1.85
CA LYS A 552 9.65 31.12 1.67
C LYS A 552 10.28 32.33 0.99
N ALA A 553 11.52 32.64 1.33
CA ALA A 553 12.33 33.55 0.54
C ALA A 553 13.27 32.77 -0.38
N VAL A 554 13.57 33.33 -1.56
CA VAL A 554 14.60 32.81 -2.46
C VAL A 554 15.62 33.92 -2.64
N VAL A 555 16.89 33.61 -2.39
CA VAL A 555 17.99 34.58 -2.54
C VAL A 555 19.11 33.97 -3.37
N ASP A 556 19.38 34.61 -4.50
CA ASP A 556 20.55 34.34 -5.32
C ASP A 556 21.79 35.04 -4.75
N LEU A 557 22.78 34.26 -4.37
CA LEU A 557 24.04 34.71 -3.78
C LEU A 557 25.04 35.24 -4.81
N ASP A 558 24.82 34.99 -6.09
CA ASP A 558 25.63 35.57 -7.17
C ASP A 558 25.13 36.97 -7.55
N ALA A 559 23.93 37.35 -7.10
CA ALA A 559 23.34 38.65 -7.40
C ALA A 559 23.99 39.80 -6.57
N PRO A 560 24.13 41.03 -7.14
CA PRO A 560 24.79 42.15 -6.46
C PRO A 560 24.13 42.51 -5.13
N ARG A 561 24.88 42.66 -4.03
CA ARG A 561 24.33 42.90 -2.67
C ARG A 561 23.51 41.73 -2.10
N ALA A 562 23.86 40.49 -2.44
CA ALA A 562 23.18 39.29 -1.94
C ALA A 562 22.97 39.26 -0.41
N ILE A 563 23.98 39.60 0.39
CA ILE A 563 23.85 39.62 1.87
C ILE A 563 22.81 40.64 2.34
N LEU A 564 22.70 41.79 1.67
CA LEU A 564 21.63 42.76 1.97
C LEU A 564 20.25 42.18 1.63
N ARG A 565 20.13 41.42 0.52
CA ARG A 565 18.89 40.72 0.17
C ARG A 565 18.53 39.64 1.18
N VAL A 566 19.51 38.87 1.69
CA VAL A 566 19.27 37.91 2.79
C VAL A 566 18.71 38.64 4.01
N ARG A 567 19.35 39.72 4.45
CA ARG A 567 18.85 40.51 5.59
C ARG A 567 17.47 41.10 5.35
N GLN A 568 17.18 41.57 4.14
CA GLN A 568 15.87 42.10 3.78
C GLN A 568 14.80 41.02 3.77
N ALA A 569 15.10 39.83 3.24
CA ALA A 569 14.19 38.70 3.24
C ALA A 569 13.82 38.27 4.67
N LEU A 570 14.79 38.23 5.58
CA LEU A 570 14.56 37.85 6.98
C LEU A 570 13.63 38.82 7.73
N LYS A 571 13.48 40.08 7.29
CA LYS A 571 12.54 41.03 7.88
C LYS A 571 11.07 40.65 7.71
N SER A 572 10.76 39.74 6.78
CA SER A 572 9.40 39.27 6.57
C SER A 572 9.08 37.96 7.31
N TRP A 573 10.04 37.42 8.09
CA TRP A 573 9.93 36.15 8.85
C TRP A 573 9.60 34.92 7.99
N PRO A 574 10.39 34.61 6.95
CA PRO A 574 10.18 33.39 6.15
C PRO A 574 10.39 32.13 6.99
N VAL A 575 9.62 31.07 6.72
CA VAL A 575 9.83 29.77 7.38
C VAL A 575 11.09 29.08 6.87
N MET A 576 11.47 29.38 5.62
CA MET A 576 12.73 28.93 5.02
C MET A 576 13.28 29.94 4.00
N VAL A 577 14.60 29.92 3.81
CA VAL A 577 15.30 30.69 2.78
C VAL A 577 16.02 29.72 1.85
N GLU A 578 15.61 29.68 0.58
CA GLU A 578 16.32 28.99 -0.48
C GLU A 578 17.52 29.83 -0.93
N LEU A 579 18.73 29.35 -0.63
CA LEU A 579 19.99 30.00 -1.01
C LEU A 579 20.48 29.39 -2.31
N ARG A 580 20.56 30.21 -3.37
CA ARG A 580 21.08 29.81 -4.69
C ARG A 580 22.48 30.35 -4.91
N PHE A 581 23.34 29.55 -5.52
CA PHE A 581 24.71 29.93 -5.86
C PHE A 581 25.25 29.03 -6.98
N SER A 582 25.97 29.59 -7.95
CA SER A 582 26.48 28.85 -9.10
C SER A 582 27.81 28.14 -8.87
N LYS A 583 28.61 28.60 -7.89
CA LYS A 583 29.95 28.07 -7.61
C LYS A 583 30.08 27.58 -6.17
N ASP A 584 30.64 26.38 -5.98
CA ASP A 584 30.86 25.77 -4.65
C ASP A 584 31.64 26.67 -3.69
N ASN A 585 32.56 27.48 -4.23
CA ASN A 585 33.40 28.40 -3.46
C ASN A 585 32.81 29.81 -3.34
N ASN A 586 31.50 29.99 -3.51
CA ASN A 586 30.86 31.29 -3.31
C ASN A 586 31.17 31.79 -1.89
N SER A 587 31.94 32.88 -1.81
CA SER A 587 32.47 33.42 -0.55
C SER A 587 31.39 33.95 0.40
N LEU A 588 30.16 34.15 -0.09
CA LEU A 588 29.04 34.66 0.70
C LEU A 588 28.24 33.54 1.37
N LEU A 589 28.38 32.29 0.93
CA LEU A 589 27.51 31.19 1.39
C LEU A 589 27.56 30.98 2.90
N LYS A 590 28.77 30.88 3.49
CA LYS A 590 28.93 30.70 4.94
C LYS A 590 28.30 31.84 5.74
N HIS A 591 28.45 33.07 5.27
CA HIS A 591 27.84 34.25 5.91
C HIS A 591 26.32 34.24 5.75
N ALA A 592 25.80 33.95 4.55
CA ALA A 592 24.37 33.85 4.31
C ALA A 592 23.70 32.77 5.18
N VAL A 593 24.28 31.57 5.26
CA VAL A 593 23.83 30.49 6.15
C VAL A 593 23.82 30.95 7.61
N SER A 594 24.89 31.60 8.06
CA SER A 594 24.99 32.11 9.44
C SER A 594 23.91 33.16 9.77
N LEU A 595 23.48 33.96 8.79
CA LEU A 595 22.40 34.93 8.98
C LEU A 595 21.03 34.26 9.02
N VAL A 596 20.80 33.26 8.16
CA VAL A 596 19.52 32.54 8.07
C VAL A 596 19.28 31.68 9.31
N ARG A 597 20.32 30.99 9.80
CA ARG A 597 20.20 30.11 10.97
C ARG A 597 19.67 30.86 12.19
N GLY A 598 18.76 30.23 12.92
CA GLY A 598 18.09 30.82 14.09
C GLY A 598 16.93 31.75 13.74
N HIS A 599 16.74 32.10 12.46
CA HIS A 599 15.63 32.94 11.99
C HIS A 599 14.70 32.21 11.01
N ALA A 600 15.26 31.31 10.19
CA ALA A 600 14.54 30.49 9.22
C ALA A 600 15.29 29.19 8.94
N ARG A 601 14.65 28.22 8.29
CA ARG A 601 15.34 27.03 7.77
C ARG A 601 16.19 27.39 6.54
N VAL A 602 17.38 26.80 6.45
CA VAL A 602 18.24 26.91 5.25
C VAL A 602 17.80 25.84 4.25
N CYS A 603 17.33 26.28 3.08
CA CYS A 603 16.91 25.41 2.00
C CYS A 603 17.96 25.39 0.87
N PHE A 604 18.38 24.19 0.47
CA PHE A 604 19.18 23.98 -0.74
C PHE A 604 18.39 23.23 -1.79
N ASN A 605 18.54 23.65 -3.04
CA ASN A 605 17.89 23.04 -4.18
C ASN A 605 18.91 22.27 -5.03
N THR A 606 18.77 20.95 -5.06
CA THR A 606 19.67 20.00 -5.73
C THR A 606 19.12 19.51 -7.08
N THR A 607 18.02 20.09 -7.56
CA THR A 607 17.30 19.59 -8.75
C THR A 607 18.03 19.83 -10.06
N GLU A 608 18.89 20.85 -10.12
CA GLU A 608 19.66 21.22 -11.30
C GLU A 608 20.96 21.94 -10.91
N ALA A 609 21.94 21.95 -11.83
CA ALA A 609 23.23 22.60 -11.62
C ALA A 609 23.07 24.12 -11.46
N GLY A 610 23.88 24.69 -10.57
CA GLY A 610 23.91 26.14 -10.33
C GLY A 610 22.86 26.66 -9.35
N LEU A 611 21.96 25.81 -8.85
CA LEU A 611 21.08 26.16 -7.71
C LEU A 611 21.73 25.91 -6.36
N ALA A 612 22.69 24.99 -6.28
CA ALA A 612 23.50 24.74 -5.09
C ALA A 612 24.94 24.38 -5.49
N GLY A 613 25.54 25.18 -6.38
CA GLY A 613 26.84 24.91 -6.98
C GLY A 613 26.79 23.67 -7.88
N LYS A 614 27.75 22.76 -7.73
CA LYS A 614 27.79 21.46 -8.43
C LYS A 614 26.91 20.38 -7.79
N HIS A 615 26.27 20.64 -6.65
CA HIS A 615 25.57 19.63 -5.86
C HIS A 615 24.20 19.31 -6.49
N VAL A 616 24.17 18.37 -7.45
CA VAL A 616 22.97 18.01 -8.21
C VAL A 616 22.58 16.55 -7.98
N ASP A 617 21.28 16.28 -7.94
CA ASP A 617 20.71 14.93 -7.75
C ASP A 617 21.21 13.90 -8.78
N ALA A 618 21.57 14.35 -9.99
CA ALA A 618 22.10 13.49 -11.04
C ALA A 618 23.44 12.83 -10.65
N ASP A 619 24.23 13.49 -9.80
CA ASP A 619 25.57 13.05 -9.41
C ASP A 619 25.58 12.18 -8.14
N VAL A 620 24.42 12.01 -7.49
CA VAL A 620 24.24 11.20 -6.26
C VAL A 620 24.72 9.75 -6.45
N SER A 621 24.53 9.17 -7.63
CA SER A 621 25.00 7.80 -7.93
C SER A 621 26.53 7.66 -7.91
N GLY A 622 27.28 8.76 -7.98
CA GLY A 622 28.73 8.78 -7.82
C GLY A 622 29.18 8.77 -6.36
N ASN A 623 28.56 9.61 -5.51
CA ASN A 623 28.69 9.61 -4.05
C ASN A 623 27.70 10.61 -3.41
N ALA A 624 26.67 10.11 -2.72
CA ALA A 624 25.66 10.94 -2.06
C ALA A 624 26.23 11.92 -1.01
N ASP A 625 27.36 11.59 -0.38
CA ASP A 625 28.00 12.45 0.64
C ASP A 625 28.65 13.70 0.03
N LEU A 626 29.08 13.61 -1.24
CA LEU A 626 29.62 14.76 -1.98
C LEU A 626 28.53 15.73 -2.45
N VAL A 627 27.26 15.31 -2.41
CA VAL A 627 26.11 16.14 -2.78
C VAL A 627 25.38 16.59 -1.51
N TRP A 628 24.66 15.67 -0.86
CA TRP A 628 23.82 16.00 0.29
C TRP A 628 24.61 16.14 1.57
N GLY A 629 25.59 15.26 1.81
CA GLY A 629 26.44 15.33 3.01
C GLY A 629 27.19 16.65 3.13
N ASP A 630 27.72 17.13 2.02
CA ASP A 630 28.44 18.40 1.98
C ASP A 630 27.52 19.59 2.26
N LEU A 631 26.37 19.65 1.60
CA LEU A 631 25.37 20.69 1.86
C LEU A 631 24.82 20.64 3.29
N ILE A 632 24.69 19.45 3.90
CA ILE A 632 24.32 19.32 5.33
C ILE A 632 25.42 19.92 6.22
N ARG A 633 26.70 19.62 5.95
CA ARG A 633 27.84 20.23 6.67
C ARG A 633 27.91 21.75 6.47
N GLN A 634 27.50 22.24 5.31
CA GLN A 634 27.37 23.66 5.01
C GLN A 634 26.15 24.32 5.69
N GLY A 635 25.33 23.56 6.42
CA GLY A 635 24.25 24.08 7.26
C GLY A 635 22.85 23.97 6.65
N GLY A 636 22.68 23.18 5.58
CA GLY A 636 21.39 22.87 5.00
C GLY A 636 20.47 22.13 5.96
N THR A 637 19.18 22.50 5.97
CA THR A 637 18.15 21.91 6.85
C THR A 637 16.89 21.50 6.09
N VAL A 638 16.69 22.04 4.89
CA VAL A 638 15.63 21.65 3.95
C VAL A 638 16.29 21.35 2.61
N PHE A 639 15.92 20.24 2.00
CA PHE A 639 16.48 19.83 0.71
C PHE A 639 15.37 19.64 -0.32
N LYS A 640 15.40 20.47 -1.36
CA LYS A 640 14.56 20.33 -2.54
C LYS A 640 15.27 19.42 -3.55
N THR A 641 14.65 18.26 -3.83
CA THR A 641 15.26 17.17 -4.59
C THR A 641 14.25 16.50 -5.52
N ASN A 642 14.73 16.06 -6.69
CA ASN A 642 14.05 15.15 -7.60
C ASN A 642 14.13 13.68 -7.14
N ARG A 643 14.99 13.37 -6.15
CA ARG A 643 15.26 12.00 -5.67
C ARG A 643 14.94 11.82 -4.17
N PRO A 644 13.70 12.13 -3.73
CA PRO A 644 13.34 12.10 -2.32
C PRO A 644 13.58 10.74 -1.66
N GLU A 645 13.31 9.62 -2.35
CA GLU A 645 13.51 8.28 -1.78
C GLU A 645 15.00 7.98 -1.50
N GLN A 646 15.89 8.35 -2.42
CA GLN A 646 17.34 8.14 -2.23
C GLN A 646 17.88 9.04 -1.12
N LEU A 647 17.41 10.29 -1.01
CA LEU A 647 17.79 11.17 0.09
C LEU A 647 17.32 10.63 1.44
N MET A 648 16.09 10.10 1.53
CA MET A 648 15.63 9.46 2.76
C MET A 648 16.48 8.24 3.13
N GLU A 649 16.90 7.43 2.17
CA GLU A 649 17.78 6.30 2.43
C GLU A 649 19.15 6.76 2.94
N TYR A 650 19.71 7.82 2.34
CA TYR A 650 20.96 8.43 2.78
C TYR A 650 20.85 8.94 4.23
N LEU A 651 19.78 9.65 4.58
CA LEU A 651 19.56 10.21 5.93
C LEU A 651 19.26 9.16 7.01
N ARG A 652 19.01 7.90 6.63
CA ARG A 652 18.80 6.78 7.58
C ARG A 652 20.10 6.09 7.99
N LYS A 653 21.18 6.27 7.21
CA LYS A 653 22.52 5.75 7.47
C LYS A 653 23.23 6.71 8.43
#